data_AF-A0A068WER5-F1
#
_entry.id   AF-A0A068WER5-F1
#
_cell.length_a   1.000
_cell.length_b   1.000
_cell.length_c   1.000
_cell.angle_alpha   90.00
_cell.angle_beta   90.00
_cell.angle_gamma   90.00
#
_symmetry.space_group_name_H-M   'P 1'
#
loop_
_entity.id
_entity.type
_entity.pdbx_description
1 polymer ?
#
loop_
_entity_poly.entity_id
_entity_poly.type
_entity_poly.pdbx_seq_one_letter_code
_entity_poly.pdbx_strand_id
1 'polypeptide(L)'
;MHVSPRTLTSALLGHMVCVEGIVTRASIVRPKITCSVHYCSVTKKTIERRYADMSSLDAFPSAGAYPTKDENGNLLETEYGLSTYHDHQKITIQEMPETAPAGQLPRSVDVLLDNDLVDSCKAGDRIQVVGQFRCLPGKKNGYTSASFRTALIANNVQLFSQQSEPNFSDKDIGMMRLISKRHDIVDLLARSLAPSIYGHRYIKKAILYLLLGGVERILPNGSRIRGDINVLLLGDPSVAKSQFLRFVLHVANLAIPTTGRGSSGVGLTAAITTDHETGERQLEAGAMVLADRGIVCIDEFDKMSDIDRTAIHEVMEQGRVTIAKAGIQAQLNARCSVLGAANPVYGRYDQYKTPMENIGLQDSLLSRFDLLFLVLDKADPEGDRGIAEHVLQAHQYRTPGEQEGEAMPLQDITVHLATCNMDPNMVGGAAGIDAEEHRKDSADQVFEDQGGVISSGRSLKNTECFTISFLKKYVHIARQLRPQLSKEAATIISEKYCDLRMQQDAENSTLRRTQPVTARTLETLIRLATANAKARMSKTVTRIDAEAAVELISFVLFKEVLEKSRRKRPHTTEGDGGSGSGLDTGSNEETENTIHRPRKRAATAEVESRAFESTSGGSGGDACAFDEARCGKLGLSGIKLPESRLRMLSTLVSRAFQERRVIAFVMVQTSEFTRSEIVAGLDALHNSNRIMVTNDDVWLI
;
A
#
# COMPACT_ATOMS: atom_id res chain seq x y z
N MET A 1 -9.15 -25.20 -5.39
CA MET A 1 -7.70 -24.94 -5.47
C MET A 1 -7.48 -23.46 -5.75
N HIS A 2 -6.55 -22.83 -5.05
CA HIS A 2 -6.14 -21.44 -5.27
C HIS A 2 -4.95 -21.40 -6.22
N VAL A 3 -5.07 -20.72 -7.35
CA VAL A 3 -4.06 -20.68 -8.42
C VAL A 3 -3.94 -19.28 -9.00
N SER A 4 -2.72 -18.88 -9.36
CA SER A 4 -2.49 -17.65 -10.11
C SER A 4 -2.76 -17.86 -11.60
N PRO A 5 -3.04 -16.79 -12.38
CA PRO A 5 -3.19 -16.86 -13.84
C PRO A 5 -2.05 -17.58 -14.56
N ARG A 6 -0.84 -17.56 -13.97
CA ARG A 6 0.36 -18.24 -14.45
C ARG A 6 0.36 -19.74 -14.19
N THR A 7 -0.17 -20.17 -13.05
CA THR A 7 -0.19 -21.59 -12.64
C THR A 7 -1.39 -22.35 -13.20
N LEU A 8 -2.31 -21.66 -13.90
CA LEU A 8 -3.37 -22.28 -14.69
C LEU A 8 -2.80 -23.08 -15.86
N THR A 9 -2.65 -24.38 -15.65
CA THR A 9 -2.18 -25.34 -16.64
C THR A 9 -3.34 -26.18 -17.18
N SER A 10 -3.08 -26.94 -18.26
CA SER A 10 -4.06 -27.84 -18.88
C SER A 10 -4.62 -28.91 -17.95
N ALA A 11 -3.91 -29.24 -16.86
CA ALA A 11 -4.37 -30.20 -15.87
C ALA A 11 -5.63 -29.74 -15.12
N LEU A 12 -5.91 -28.43 -15.08
CA LEU A 12 -7.04 -27.84 -14.37
C LEU A 12 -8.29 -27.70 -15.24
N LEU A 13 -8.29 -28.22 -16.46
CA LEU A 13 -9.44 -28.15 -17.36
C LEU A 13 -10.64 -28.92 -16.80
N GLY A 14 -11.81 -28.28 -16.82
CA GLY A 14 -13.05 -28.83 -16.28
C GLY A 14 -13.19 -28.72 -14.76
N HIS A 15 -12.12 -28.35 -14.05
CA HIS A 15 -12.14 -28.16 -12.59
C HIS A 15 -12.55 -26.75 -12.19
N MET A 16 -13.09 -26.64 -10.97
CA MET A 16 -13.36 -25.37 -10.29
C MET A 16 -12.07 -24.82 -9.69
N VAL A 17 -11.67 -23.63 -10.13
CA VAL A 17 -10.45 -22.96 -9.72
C VAL A 17 -10.77 -21.60 -9.14
N CYS A 18 -9.96 -21.20 -8.15
CA CYS A 18 -9.97 -19.85 -7.60
C CYS A 18 -8.75 -19.12 -8.17
N VAL A 19 -8.98 -18.04 -8.90
CA VAL A 19 -7.96 -17.24 -9.58
C VAL A 19 -7.97 -15.83 -9.00
N GLU A 20 -6.80 -15.37 -8.58
CA GLU A 20 -6.62 -13.99 -8.11
C GLU A 20 -5.90 -13.13 -9.16
N GLY A 21 -6.26 -11.86 -9.24
CA GLY A 21 -5.56 -10.93 -10.11
C GLY A 21 -6.22 -9.56 -10.20
N ILE A 22 -5.72 -8.73 -11.11
CA ILE A 22 -6.21 -7.38 -11.36
C ILE A 22 -7.03 -7.39 -12.65
N VAL A 23 -8.22 -6.79 -12.62
CA VAL A 23 -9.02 -6.57 -13.84
C VAL A 23 -8.31 -5.54 -14.69
N THR A 24 -7.91 -5.90 -15.90
CA THR A 24 -7.24 -4.99 -16.84
C THR A 24 -8.21 -4.40 -17.84
N ARG A 25 -9.10 -5.24 -18.37
CA ARG A 25 -10.12 -4.83 -19.33
C ARG A 25 -11.46 -5.36 -18.88
N ALA A 26 -12.48 -4.53 -19.03
CA ALA A 26 -13.87 -4.91 -18.87
C ALA A 26 -14.62 -4.55 -20.15
N SER A 27 -15.26 -5.53 -20.77
CA SER A 27 -16.12 -5.27 -21.92
C SER A 27 -17.42 -4.58 -21.48
N ILE A 28 -18.09 -3.96 -22.45
CA ILE A 28 -19.47 -3.50 -22.28
C ILE A 28 -20.37 -4.73 -22.05
N VAL A 29 -21.43 -4.53 -21.27
CA VAL A 29 -22.47 -5.53 -21.02
C VAL A 29 -23.28 -5.77 -22.29
N ARG A 30 -23.47 -7.05 -22.64
CA ARG A 30 -24.26 -7.44 -23.82
C ARG A 30 -25.35 -8.45 -23.42
N PRO A 31 -26.59 -8.27 -23.89
CA PRO A 31 -27.62 -9.28 -23.70
C PRO A 31 -27.35 -10.48 -24.63
N LYS A 32 -27.37 -11.66 -24.05
CA LYS A 32 -27.28 -12.96 -24.71
C LYS A 32 -28.65 -13.62 -24.65
N ILE A 33 -29.10 -14.20 -25.77
CA ILE A 33 -30.39 -14.88 -25.81
C ILE A 33 -30.27 -16.30 -25.26
N THR A 34 -31.21 -16.69 -24.39
CA THR A 34 -31.31 -18.04 -23.83
C THR A 34 -32.48 -18.81 -24.44
N CYS A 35 -33.61 -18.14 -24.61
CA CYS A 35 -34.81 -18.71 -25.18
C CYS A 35 -35.53 -17.68 -26.05
N SER A 36 -35.84 -18.02 -27.30
CA SER A 36 -36.75 -17.25 -28.13
C SER A 36 -38.11 -17.91 -28.20
N VAL A 37 -39.16 -17.10 -28.12
CA VAL A 37 -40.54 -17.54 -28.35
C VAL A 37 -40.99 -17.03 -29.71
N HIS A 38 -41.46 -17.94 -30.55
CA HIS A 38 -41.96 -17.65 -31.88
C HIS A 38 -43.44 -17.97 -31.96
N TYR A 39 -44.20 -17.12 -32.63
CA TYR A 39 -45.62 -17.31 -32.86
C TYR A 39 -45.88 -17.50 -34.35
N CYS A 40 -46.66 -18.54 -34.68
CA CYS A 40 -47.13 -18.75 -36.05
C CYS A 40 -48.58 -18.28 -36.18
N SER A 41 -48.81 -17.23 -36.97
CA SER A 41 -50.13 -16.62 -37.17
C SER A 41 -51.15 -17.58 -37.82
N VAL A 42 -50.69 -18.56 -38.60
CA VAL A 42 -51.56 -19.52 -39.31
C VAL A 42 -51.98 -20.69 -38.42
N THR A 43 -51.06 -21.21 -37.61
CA THR A 43 -51.33 -22.39 -36.75
C THR A 43 -51.75 -22.02 -35.34
N LYS A 44 -51.60 -20.74 -34.94
CA LYS A 44 -51.81 -20.21 -33.58
C LYS A 44 -51.00 -20.94 -32.50
N LYS A 45 -49.90 -21.58 -32.89
CA LYS A 45 -48.99 -22.26 -31.97
C LYS A 45 -47.78 -21.37 -31.68
N THR A 46 -47.35 -21.40 -30.42
CA THR A 46 -46.07 -20.84 -29.99
C THR A 46 -45.01 -21.93 -30.02
N ILE A 47 -43.85 -21.61 -30.58
CA ILE A 47 -42.67 -22.47 -30.64
C ILE A 47 -41.58 -21.80 -29.85
N GLU A 48 -41.10 -22.49 -28.82
CA GLU A 48 -39.97 -22.04 -28.02
C GLU A 48 -38.69 -22.71 -28.51
N ARG A 49 -37.64 -21.91 -28.69
CA ARG A 49 -36.32 -22.41 -29.05
C ARG A 49 -35.29 -21.94 -28.03
N ARG A 50 -34.64 -22.91 -27.40
CA ARG A 50 -33.53 -22.67 -26.47
C ARG A 50 -32.21 -22.62 -27.22
N TYR A 51 -31.43 -21.58 -26.97
CA TYR A 51 -30.07 -21.45 -27.47
C TYR A 51 -29.12 -21.75 -26.32
N ALA A 52 -28.24 -22.72 -26.55
CA ALA A 52 -27.09 -22.97 -25.71
C ALA A 52 -25.83 -22.69 -26.54
N ASP A 53 -24.86 -22.08 -25.90
CA ASP A 53 -23.55 -21.75 -26.48
C ASP A 53 -22.47 -22.49 -25.69
N MET A 54 -21.25 -22.57 -26.22
CA MET A 54 -20.16 -23.23 -25.51
C MET A 54 -19.78 -22.51 -24.20
N SER A 55 -20.21 -21.25 -24.05
CA SER A 55 -20.08 -20.45 -22.83
C SER A 55 -21.11 -20.82 -21.74
N SER A 56 -22.22 -21.47 -22.06
CA SER A 56 -23.17 -21.97 -21.04
C SER A 56 -22.71 -23.30 -20.45
N LEU A 57 -23.19 -23.61 -19.22
CA LEU A 57 -22.85 -24.84 -18.50
C LEU A 57 -23.11 -26.10 -19.35
N ASP A 58 -24.23 -26.13 -20.07
CA ASP A 58 -24.53 -27.19 -21.04
C ASP A 58 -23.85 -26.92 -22.39
N ALA A 59 -22.96 -27.83 -22.77
CA ALA A 59 -22.04 -27.74 -23.91
C ALA A 59 -22.66 -28.09 -25.28
N PHE A 60 -23.95 -27.85 -25.50
CA PHE A 60 -24.60 -28.16 -26.77
C PHE A 60 -24.71 -26.91 -27.64
N PRO A 61 -23.91 -26.77 -28.71
CA PRO A 61 -24.03 -25.63 -29.60
C PRO A 61 -25.29 -25.76 -30.45
N SER A 62 -26.32 -24.99 -30.11
CA SER A 62 -27.47 -24.80 -31.00
C SER A 62 -27.07 -23.88 -32.17
N ALA A 63 -27.64 -24.10 -33.35
CA ALA A 63 -27.48 -23.16 -34.46
C ALA A 63 -28.03 -21.78 -34.03
N GLY A 64 -27.17 -20.75 -34.02
CA GLY A 64 -27.50 -19.39 -33.58
C GLY A 64 -28.40 -18.60 -34.55
N ALA A 65 -29.05 -19.27 -35.49
CA ALA A 65 -30.00 -18.65 -36.40
C ALA A 65 -31.41 -18.74 -35.83
N TYR A 66 -32.15 -17.63 -35.88
CA TYR A 66 -33.58 -17.63 -35.58
C TYR A 66 -34.33 -18.51 -36.58
N PRO A 67 -35.23 -19.40 -36.13
CA PRO A 67 -36.10 -20.13 -37.02
C PRO A 67 -37.08 -19.15 -37.66
N THR A 68 -36.98 -18.99 -38.97
CA THR A 68 -37.88 -18.13 -39.77
C THR A 68 -39.08 -18.89 -40.32
N LYS A 69 -39.01 -20.24 -40.33
CA LYS A 69 -40.04 -21.11 -40.87
C LYS A 69 -40.28 -22.33 -39.98
N ASP A 70 -41.54 -22.75 -39.91
CA ASP A 70 -41.96 -24.02 -39.32
C ASP A 70 -41.57 -25.22 -40.18
N GLU A 71 -41.71 -26.43 -39.61
CA GLU A 71 -41.61 -27.71 -40.34
C GLU A 71 -42.56 -27.77 -41.56
N ASN A 72 -43.66 -27.01 -41.50
CA ASN A 72 -44.65 -26.90 -42.57
C ASN A 72 -44.42 -25.69 -43.51
N GLY A 73 -43.32 -24.95 -43.36
CA GLY A 73 -42.95 -23.83 -44.22
C GLY A 73 -43.68 -22.50 -43.94
N ASN A 74 -44.51 -22.44 -42.89
CA ASN A 74 -45.17 -21.21 -42.46
C ASN A 74 -44.17 -20.22 -41.85
N LEU A 75 -44.43 -18.92 -42.02
CA LEU A 75 -43.61 -17.85 -41.43
C LEU A 75 -43.81 -17.78 -39.91
N LEU A 76 -42.70 -17.63 -39.19
CA LEU A 76 -42.68 -17.44 -37.74
C LEU A 76 -42.37 -15.99 -37.40
N GLU A 77 -43.23 -15.38 -36.57
CA GLU A 77 -42.99 -14.08 -35.97
C GLU A 77 -42.32 -14.27 -34.61
N THR A 78 -41.23 -13.54 -34.35
CA THR A 78 -40.49 -13.61 -33.08
C THR A 78 -41.13 -12.66 -32.07
N GLU A 79 -41.66 -13.20 -30.96
CA GLU A 79 -42.17 -12.38 -29.88
C GLU A 79 -41.03 -12.04 -28.91
N TYR A 80 -40.43 -10.86 -29.11
CA TYR A 80 -39.31 -10.38 -28.29
C TYR A 80 -39.70 -10.20 -26.82
N GLY A 81 -40.97 -9.88 -26.52
CA GLY A 81 -41.44 -9.66 -25.14
C GLY A 81 -41.51 -10.92 -24.28
N LEU A 82 -41.74 -12.09 -24.89
CA LEU A 82 -41.74 -13.40 -24.20
C LEU A 82 -40.37 -14.09 -24.24
N SER A 83 -39.43 -13.55 -25.03
CA SER A 83 -38.08 -14.10 -25.16
C SER A 83 -37.22 -13.71 -23.95
N THR A 84 -36.40 -14.64 -23.47
CA THR A 84 -35.57 -14.44 -22.28
C THR A 84 -34.12 -14.14 -22.67
N TYR A 85 -33.58 -13.07 -22.11
CA TYR A 85 -32.21 -12.61 -22.30
C TYR A 85 -31.44 -12.63 -20.97
N HIS A 86 -30.14 -12.88 -21.04
CA HIS A 86 -29.20 -12.85 -19.93
C HIS A 86 -28.05 -11.90 -20.24
N ASP A 87 -27.67 -11.09 -19.28
CA ASP A 87 -26.53 -10.19 -19.47
C ASP A 87 -25.23 -10.99 -19.42
N HIS A 88 -24.35 -10.71 -20.37
CA HIS A 88 -23.05 -11.35 -20.52
C HIS A 88 -21.97 -10.28 -20.63
N GLN A 89 -20.90 -10.45 -19.87
CA GLN A 89 -19.75 -9.55 -19.85
C GLN A 89 -18.45 -10.36 -19.86
N LYS A 90 -17.47 -9.89 -20.63
CA LYS A 90 -16.13 -10.47 -20.68
C LYS A 90 -15.16 -9.53 -19.97
N ILE A 91 -14.42 -10.04 -18.99
CA ILE A 91 -13.35 -9.32 -18.31
C ILE A 91 -12.02 -10.04 -18.52
N THR A 92 -10.91 -9.32 -18.48
CA THR A 92 -9.56 -9.91 -18.54
C THR A 92 -8.82 -9.65 -17.24
N ILE A 93 -8.39 -10.73 -16.59
CA ILE A 93 -7.67 -10.68 -15.32
C ILE A 93 -6.19 -10.90 -15.59
N GLN A 94 -5.34 -10.08 -14.99
CA GLN A 94 -3.89 -10.21 -15.04
C GLN A 94 -3.34 -10.60 -13.67
N GLU A 95 -2.27 -11.40 -13.66
CA GLU A 95 -1.52 -11.71 -12.43
C GLU A 95 -1.09 -10.43 -11.69
N MET A 96 -1.12 -10.47 -10.36
CA MET A 96 -0.66 -9.34 -9.55
C MET A 96 0.84 -9.12 -9.79
N PRO A 97 1.28 -7.87 -10.04
CA PRO A 97 2.69 -7.60 -10.33
C PRO A 97 3.61 -7.90 -9.14
N GLU A 98 3.07 -7.89 -7.92
CA GLU A 98 3.79 -8.19 -6.67
C GLU A 98 4.20 -9.67 -6.58
N THR A 99 3.38 -10.58 -7.09
CA THR A 99 3.64 -12.03 -7.07
C THR A 99 4.38 -12.51 -8.32
N ALA A 100 4.51 -11.66 -9.34
CA ALA A 100 5.11 -12.03 -10.61
C ALA A 100 6.64 -12.10 -10.50
N PRO A 101 7.29 -13.21 -10.92
CA PRO A 101 8.74 -13.31 -10.92
C PRO A 101 9.36 -12.28 -11.88
N ALA A 102 10.41 -11.60 -11.42
CA ALA A 102 11.11 -10.59 -12.19
C ALA A 102 11.64 -11.16 -13.52
N GLY A 103 11.49 -10.39 -14.61
CA GLY A 103 12.02 -10.73 -15.93
C GLY A 103 11.05 -11.50 -16.85
N GLN A 104 9.86 -11.88 -16.39
CA GLN A 104 8.83 -12.48 -17.24
C GLN A 104 7.61 -11.58 -17.40
N LEU A 105 6.98 -11.61 -18.59
CA LEU A 105 5.73 -10.89 -18.82
C LEU A 105 4.60 -11.51 -17.98
N PRO A 106 3.79 -10.69 -17.29
CA PRO A 106 2.63 -11.17 -16.56
C PRO A 106 1.61 -11.80 -17.52
N ARG A 107 1.01 -12.92 -17.11
CA ARG A 107 0.02 -13.64 -17.91
C ARG A 107 -1.38 -13.12 -17.57
N SER A 108 -2.26 -13.14 -18.57
CA SER A 108 -3.67 -12.76 -18.44
C SER A 108 -4.59 -13.90 -18.83
N VAL A 109 -5.77 -13.92 -18.22
CA VAL A 109 -6.82 -14.91 -18.44
C VAL A 109 -8.14 -14.19 -18.68
N ASP A 110 -8.91 -14.71 -19.62
CA ASP A 110 -10.25 -14.20 -19.92
C ASP A 110 -11.26 -14.86 -18.97
N VAL A 111 -12.10 -14.04 -18.34
CA VAL A 111 -13.18 -14.47 -17.46
C VAL A 111 -14.51 -14.00 -18.02
N LEU A 112 -15.49 -14.89 -18.04
CA LEU A 112 -16.86 -14.61 -18.47
C LEU A 112 -17.74 -14.45 -17.22
N LEU A 113 -18.48 -13.35 -17.17
CA LEU A 113 -19.45 -13.02 -16.14
C LEU A 113 -20.85 -13.07 -16.76
N ASP A 114 -21.75 -13.79 -16.13
CA ASP A 114 -23.15 -13.92 -16.54
C ASP A 114 -24.09 -13.35 -15.46
N ASN A 115 -25.23 -12.81 -15.90
CA ASN A 115 -26.34 -12.33 -15.05
C ASN A 115 -25.89 -11.33 -13.96
N ASP A 116 -26.09 -11.67 -12.69
CA ASP A 116 -25.91 -10.78 -11.54
C ASP A 116 -24.44 -10.41 -11.28
N LEU A 117 -23.49 -11.16 -11.85
CA LEU A 117 -22.05 -10.89 -11.69
C LEU A 117 -21.57 -9.77 -12.62
N VAL A 118 -22.39 -9.37 -13.58
CA VAL A 118 -22.08 -8.32 -14.54
C VAL A 118 -21.97 -6.97 -13.83
N ASP A 119 -21.01 -6.15 -14.25
CA ASP A 119 -20.67 -4.84 -13.69
C ASP A 119 -20.27 -4.87 -12.19
N SER A 120 -19.96 -6.05 -11.65
CA SER A 120 -19.46 -6.19 -10.28
C SER A 120 -18.06 -5.61 -10.11
N CYS A 121 -17.26 -5.54 -11.18
CA CYS A 121 -15.84 -5.19 -11.13
C CYS A 121 -15.50 -4.12 -12.16
N LYS A 122 -14.62 -3.19 -11.79
CA LYS A 122 -14.10 -2.16 -12.70
C LYS A 122 -12.67 -2.48 -13.11
N ALA A 123 -12.25 -1.92 -14.26
CA ALA A 123 -10.85 -1.97 -14.66
C ALA A 123 -9.99 -1.34 -13.56
N GLY A 124 -9.04 -2.12 -13.05
CA GLY A 124 -8.15 -1.75 -11.96
C GLY A 124 -8.38 -2.44 -10.63
N ASP A 125 -9.57 -3.02 -10.45
CA ASP A 125 -9.87 -3.69 -9.19
C ASP A 125 -9.08 -4.99 -9.06
N ARG A 126 -8.58 -5.23 -7.84
CA ARG A 126 -8.04 -6.51 -7.42
C ARG A 126 -9.21 -7.42 -7.10
N ILE A 127 -9.31 -8.55 -7.79
CA ILE A 127 -10.40 -9.51 -7.63
C ILE A 127 -9.89 -10.92 -7.42
N GLN A 128 -10.68 -11.68 -6.69
CA GLN A 128 -10.60 -13.12 -6.61
C GLN A 128 -11.84 -13.69 -7.29
N VAL A 129 -11.64 -14.48 -8.34
CA VAL A 129 -12.73 -15.13 -9.08
C VAL A 129 -12.69 -16.61 -8.82
N VAL A 130 -13.83 -17.15 -8.42
CA VAL A 130 -14.03 -18.60 -8.35
C VAL A 130 -14.88 -19.00 -9.54
N GLY A 131 -14.41 -19.95 -10.33
CA GLY A 131 -15.11 -20.36 -11.54
C GLY A 131 -14.58 -21.64 -12.16
N GLN A 132 -15.31 -22.13 -13.15
CA GLN A 132 -14.92 -23.32 -13.88
C GLN A 132 -13.95 -22.95 -15.01
N PHE A 133 -12.80 -23.62 -15.06
CA PHE A 133 -11.83 -23.41 -16.14
C PHE A 133 -12.21 -24.25 -17.36
N ARG A 134 -12.46 -23.59 -18.49
CA ARG A 134 -12.96 -24.25 -19.70
C ARG A 134 -12.20 -23.82 -20.96
N CYS A 135 -12.10 -24.73 -21.92
CA CYS A 135 -11.59 -24.43 -23.25
C CYS A 135 -12.74 -24.11 -24.21
N LEU A 136 -12.63 -22.99 -24.91
CA LEU A 136 -13.51 -22.60 -26.01
C LEU A 136 -12.79 -22.86 -27.35
N PRO A 137 -13.29 -23.79 -28.19
CA PRO A 137 -12.71 -24.05 -29.50
C PRO A 137 -13.02 -22.94 -30.48
N GLY A 138 -11.98 -22.36 -31.08
CA GLY A 138 -12.12 -21.43 -32.20
C GLY A 138 -12.31 -22.19 -33.51
N LYS A 139 -13.51 -22.13 -34.09
CA LYS A 139 -13.74 -22.56 -35.48
C LYS A 139 -13.58 -21.36 -36.41
N LYS A 140 -12.57 -21.39 -37.28
CA LYS A 140 -12.43 -20.40 -38.37
C LYS A 140 -12.59 -21.16 -39.69
N ASN A 141 -13.60 -20.77 -40.49
CA ASN A 141 -13.90 -21.37 -41.80
C ASN A 141 -14.02 -22.92 -41.79
N GLY A 142 -14.71 -23.49 -40.80
CA GLY A 142 -14.97 -24.93 -40.74
C GLY A 142 -13.79 -25.81 -40.30
N TYR A 143 -12.57 -25.28 -40.30
CA TYR A 143 -11.40 -25.95 -39.72
C TYR A 143 -11.25 -25.58 -38.25
N THR A 144 -11.11 -26.59 -37.39
CA THR A 144 -10.76 -26.41 -35.97
C THR A 144 -9.26 -26.28 -35.85
N SER A 145 -8.77 -25.12 -35.41
CA SER A 145 -7.37 -24.97 -35.03
C SER A 145 -7.07 -25.80 -33.78
N ALA A 146 -5.87 -26.39 -33.71
CA ALA A 146 -5.44 -27.16 -32.53
C ALA A 146 -5.17 -26.28 -31.30
N SER A 147 -5.07 -24.95 -31.48
CA SER A 147 -5.00 -23.99 -30.39
C SER A 147 -6.39 -23.65 -29.87
N PHE A 148 -6.67 -24.06 -28.65
CA PHE A 148 -7.88 -23.70 -27.93
C PHE A 148 -7.66 -22.41 -27.14
N ARG A 149 -8.69 -21.57 -27.07
CA ARG A 149 -8.71 -20.42 -26.17
C ARG A 149 -9.25 -20.88 -24.83
N THR A 150 -8.60 -20.50 -23.75
CA THR A 150 -9.07 -20.80 -22.39
C THR A 150 -9.89 -19.63 -21.88
N ALA A 151 -10.99 -19.95 -21.20
CA ALA A 151 -11.86 -18.99 -20.53
C ALA A 151 -12.28 -19.56 -19.19
N LEU A 152 -12.42 -18.70 -18.20
CA LEU A 152 -12.96 -19.08 -16.90
C LEU A 152 -14.40 -18.55 -16.81
N ILE A 153 -15.35 -19.45 -16.59
CA ILE A 153 -16.74 -19.08 -16.35
C ILE A 153 -16.86 -18.80 -14.85
N ALA A 154 -17.11 -17.54 -14.50
CA ALA A 154 -17.18 -17.14 -13.10
C ALA A 154 -18.48 -17.60 -12.46
N ASN A 155 -18.37 -18.21 -11.27
CA ASN A 155 -19.52 -18.45 -10.40
C ASN A 155 -19.64 -17.36 -9.34
N ASN A 156 -18.50 -16.80 -8.90
CA ASN A 156 -18.47 -15.74 -7.92
C ASN A 156 -17.24 -14.85 -8.15
N VAL A 157 -17.42 -13.55 -7.93
CA VAL A 157 -16.35 -12.57 -7.95
C VAL A 157 -16.31 -11.84 -6.61
N GLN A 158 -15.17 -11.90 -5.94
CA GLN A 158 -14.91 -11.16 -4.72
C GLN A 158 -13.91 -10.05 -5.04
N LEU A 159 -14.31 -8.81 -4.77
CA LEU A 159 -13.43 -7.67 -4.82
C LEU A 159 -12.55 -7.68 -3.56
N PHE A 160 -11.23 -7.65 -3.72
CA PHE A 160 -10.33 -7.21 -2.65
C PHE A 160 -10.45 -5.69 -2.39
N SER A 161 -11.25 -4.99 -3.21
CA SER A 161 -11.40 -3.54 -3.32
C SER A 161 -12.53 -2.96 -2.45
N GLN A 162 -12.81 -3.54 -1.29
CA GLN A 162 -13.58 -2.85 -0.26
C GLN A 162 -12.92 -3.08 1.08
N GLN A 163 -11.81 -2.37 1.31
CA GLN A 163 -11.13 -2.37 2.59
C GLN A 163 -10.76 -3.81 2.99
N SER A 164 -9.49 -4.19 2.85
CA SER A 164 -8.93 -4.96 3.95
C SER A 164 -9.07 -4.08 5.18
N GLU A 165 -10.25 -4.08 5.82
CA GLU A 165 -10.35 -3.86 7.24
C GLU A 165 -9.50 -4.99 7.77
N PRO A 166 -8.24 -4.74 8.17
CA PRO A 166 -7.50 -5.79 8.85
C PRO A 166 -8.41 -6.21 10.00
N ASN A 167 -8.74 -7.50 10.10
CA ASN A 167 -9.65 -8.00 11.13
C ASN A 167 -9.20 -7.41 12.48
N PHE A 168 -9.95 -6.42 12.96
CA PHE A 168 -9.56 -5.66 14.13
C PHE A 168 -9.95 -6.50 15.33
N SER A 169 -8.95 -6.96 16.08
CA SER A 169 -9.22 -7.51 17.40
C SER A 169 -9.60 -6.37 18.33
N ASP A 170 -10.56 -6.59 19.24
CA ASP A 170 -10.88 -5.61 20.28
C ASP A 170 -9.65 -5.24 21.12
N LYS A 171 -8.70 -6.17 21.25
CA LYS A 171 -7.39 -5.94 21.88
C LYS A 171 -6.57 -4.89 21.13
N ASP A 172 -6.52 -4.96 19.80
CA ASP A 172 -5.79 -4.00 18.95
C ASP A 172 -6.34 -2.58 19.17
N ILE A 173 -7.67 -2.43 19.18
CA ILE A 173 -8.32 -1.14 19.38
C ILE A 173 -8.06 -0.60 20.80
N GLY A 174 -8.01 -1.48 21.80
CA GLY A 174 -7.60 -1.15 23.16
C GLY A 174 -6.17 -0.60 23.22
N MET A 175 -5.23 -1.28 22.58
CA MET A 175 -3.82 -0.86 22.50
C MET A 175 -3.66 0.46 21.74
N MET A 176 -4.35 0.62 20.60
CA MET A 176 -4.34 1.88 19.84
C MET A 176 -4.85 3.07 20.67
N ARG A 177 -5.91 2.87 21.46
CA ARG A 177 -6.42 3.90 22.39
C ARG A 177 -5.48 4.20 23.55
N LEU A 178 -4.70 3.22 23.99
CA LEU A 178 -3.69 3.43 25.03
C LEU A 178 -2.52 4.26 24.47
N ILE A 179 -2.05 3.91 23.28
CA ILE A 179 -0.94 4.57 22.59
C ILE A 179 -1.31 6.01 22.20
N SER A 180 -2.55 6.25 21.77
CA SER A 180 -3.04 7.59 21.37
C SER A 180 -2.98 8.63 22.49
N LYS A 181 -2.87 8.21 23.76
CA LYS A 181 -2.73 9.12 24.91
C LYS A 181 -1.30 9.64 25.07
N ARG A 182 -0.28 8.99 24.50
CA ARG A 182 1.12 9.44 24.60
C ARG A 182 1.31 10.73 23.78
N HIS A 183 1.99 11.72 24.37
CA HIS A 183 2.23 13.01 23.71
C HIS A 183 3.22 12.92 22.54
N ASP A 184 4.15 11.95 22.57
CA ASP A 184 5.20 11.78 21.54
C ASP A 184 4.81 10.82 20.41
N ILE A 185 3.51 10.52 20.25
CA ILE A 185 3.03 9.50 19.30
C ILE A 185 3.41 9.79 17.85
N VAL A 186 3.35 11.06 17.43
CA VAL A 186 3.64 11.46 16.04
C VAL A 186 5.11 11.21 15.71
N ASP A 187 6.00 11.51 16.66
CA ASP A 187 7.43 11.29 16.53
C ASP A 187 7.77 9.81 16.54
N LEU A 188 7.09 9.03 17.38
CA LEU A 188 7.23 7.59 17.46
C LEU A 188 6.78 6.89 16.17
N LEU A 189 5.62 7.26 15.64
CA LEU A 189 5.10 6.78 14.36
C LEU A 189 6.03 7.17 13.21
N ALA A 190 6.54 8.41 13.20
CA ALA A 190 7.48 8.86 12.17
C ALA A 190 8.81 8.08 12.22
N ARG A 191 9.33 7.73 13.40
CA ARG A 191 10.53 6.89 13.52
C ARG A 191 10.26 5.46 13.02
N SER A 192 9.09 4.92 13.34
CA SER A 192 8.69 3.55 12.99
C SER A 192 8.42 3.33 11.50
N LEU A 193 8.10 4.39 10.74
CA LEU A 193 7.75 4.29 9.31
C LEU A 193 8.91 3.79 8.43
N ALA A 194 10.14 4.19 8.76
CA ALA A 194 11.34 3.80 8.04
C ALA A 194 12.50 3.60 9.02
N PRO A 195 12.60 2.42 9.67
CA PRO A 195 13.66 2.15 10.62
C PRO A 195 15.04 2.03 9.94
N SER A 196 15.09 1.61 8.66
CA SER A 196 16.35 1.39 7.94
C SER A 196 17.04 2.66 7.43
N ILE A 197 16.37 3.82 7.50
CA ILE A 197 16.92 5.09 7.03
C ILE A 197 17.25 5.91 8.27
N TYR A 198 18.52 6.22 8.48
CA TYR A 198 18.93 7.09 9.58
C TYR A 198 18.54 8.56 9.32
N GLY A 199 18.14 9.27 10.37
CA GLY A 199 17.87 10.70 10.30
C GLY A 199 16.53 11.10 9.66
N HIS A 200 16.53 12.26 8.99
CA HIS A 200 15.40 12.86 8.25
C HIS A 200 14.03 12.87 8.97
N ARG A 201 14.00 13.31 10.23
CA ARG A 201 12.76 13.34 11.05
C ARG A 201 11.60 14.10 10.38
N TYR A 202 11.87 15.25 9.78
CA TYR A 202 10.84 16.06 9.12
C TYR A 202 10.26 15.39 7.86
N ILE A 203 11.09 14.70 7.07
CA ILE A 203 10.64 13.97 5.88
C ILE A 203 9.76 12.79 6.30
N LYS A 204 10.16 12.04 7.33
CA LYS A 204 9.35 10.93 7.85
C LYS A 204 8.00 11.40 8.40
N LYS A 205 7.96 12.54 9.13
CA LYS A 205 6.71 13.17 9.58
C LYS A 205 5.83 13.58 8.39
N ALA A 206 6.40 14.16 7.34
CA ALA A 206 5.66 14.54 6.15
C ALA A 206 5.08 13.34 5.40
N ILE A 207 5.84 12.24 5.28
CA ILE A 207 5.36 10.99 4.69
C ILE A 207 4.23 10.38 5.55
N LEU A 208 4.33 10.45 6.88
CA LEU A 208 3.24 10.03 7.76
C LEU A 208 1.96 10.86 7.50
N TYR A 209 2.08 12.18 7.34
CA TYR A 209 0.94 13.03 7.01
C TYR A 209 0.36 12.76 5.62
N LEU A 210 1.21 12.43 4.64
CA LEU A 210 0.79 11.96 3.32
C LEU A 210 -0.04 10.67 3.43
N LEU A 211 0.38 9.69 4.23
CA LEU A 211 -0.35 8.43 4.45
C LEU A 211 -1.72 8.65 5.09
N LEU A 212 -1.81 9.59 6.04
CA LEU A 212 -3.05 9.91 6.75
C LEU A 212 -4.01 10.77 5.90
N GLY A 213 -3.45 11.65 5.06
CA GLY A 213 -4.16 12.64 4.28
C GLY A 213 -4.92 13.67 5.13
N GLY A 214 -5.40 14.73 4.50
CA GLY A 214 -6.30 15.71 5.13
C GLY A 214 -7.76 15.29 5.06
N VAL A 215 -8.66 16.23 5.34
CA VAL A 215 -10.12 16.02 5.26
C VAL A 215 -10.65 16.73 4.02
N GLU A 216 -11.21 15.95 3.09
CA GLU A 216 -11.95 16.50 1.95
C GLU A 216 -13.25 17.16 2.43
N ARG A 217 -13.53 18.38 1.94
CA ARG A 217 -14.79 19.08 2.21
C ARG A 217 -15.53 19.36 0.91
N ILE A 218 -16.78 18.95 0.87
CA ILE A 218 -17.72 19.28 -0.20
C ILE A 218 -18.60 20.41 0.32
N LEU A 219 -18.57 21.56 -0.35
CA LEU A 219 -19.41 22.71 -0.04
C LEU A 219 -20.84 22.44 -0.52
N PRO A 220 -21.86 23.07 0.09
CA PRO A 220 -23.25 22.95 -0.38
C PRO A 220 -23.44 23.46 -1.82
N ASN A 221 -22.53 24.32 -2.29
CA ASN A 221 -22.55 24.87 -3.66
C ASN A 221 -21.99 23.88 -4.71
N GLY A 222 -21.67 22.63 -4.33
CA GLY A 222 -21.12 21.60 -5.22
C GLY A 222 -19.61 21.74 -5.50
N SER A 223 -18.97 22.83 -5.06
CA SER A 223 -17.52 22.96 -5.10
C SER A 223 -16.86 22.05 -4.07
N ARG A 224 -15.73 21.45 -4.46
CA ARG A 224 -14.97 20.49 -3.66
C ARG A 224 -13.61 21.09 -3.31
N ILE A 225 -13.29 21.14 -2.02
CA ILE A 225 -11.95 21.47 -1.55
C ILE A 225 -11.18 20.16 -1.37
N ARG A 226 -10.01 20.10 -2.00
CA ARG A 226 -9.09 18.97 -1.95
C ARG A 226 -8.55 18.76 -0.52
N GLY A 227 -8.54 17.51 -0.07
CA GLY A 227 -7.98 17.10 1.22
C GLY A 227 -6.61 16.41 1.14
N ASP A 228 -6.12 16.10 -0.05
CA ASP A 228 -4.90 15.30 -0.23
C ASP A 228 -3.64 16.19 -0.13
N ILE A 229 -2.56 15.62 0.40
CA ILE A 229 -1.26 16.29 0.55
C ILE A 229 -0.34 15.76 -0.54
N ASN A 230 0.44 16.62 -1.20
CA ASN A 230 1.49 16.17 -2.14
C ASN A 230 2.87 16.54 -1.61
N VAL A 231 3.79 15.59 -1.74
CA VAL A 231 5.17 15.76 -1.28
C VAL A 231 6.12 15.53 -2.45
N LEU A 232 7.09 16.42 -2.61
CA LEU A 232 8.17 16.30 -3.58
C LEU A 232 9.53 16.26 -2.85
N LEU A 233 10.29 15.20 -3.10
CA LEU A 233 11.65 15.00 -2.61
C LEU A 233 12.65 15.37 -3.70
N LEU A 234 13.43 16.42 -3.47
CA LEU A 234 14.47 16.91 -4.37
C LEU A 234 15.83 16.76 -3.70
N GLY A 235 16.90 16.61 -4.48
CA GLY A 235 18.23 16.45 -3.89
C GLY A 235 19.24 15.75 -4.77
N ASP A 236 20.42 15.53 -4.25
CA ASP A 236 21.48 14.81 -4.96
C ASP A 236 21.10 13.32 -5.18
N PRO A 237 21.80 12.57 -6.04
CA PRO A 237 21.75 11.12 -6.02
C PRO A 237 22.24 10.60 -4.65
N SER A 238 21.94 9.33 -4.36
CA SER A 238 22.43 8.62 -3.17
C SER A 238 21.85 9.02 -1.80
N VAL A 239 20.97 10.02 -1.71
CA VAL A 239 20.32 10.42 -0.42
C VAL A 239 19.03 9.66 -0.09
N ALA A 240 19.00 8.34 -0.31
CA ALA A 240 17.90 7.41 0.04
C ALA A 240 16.47 7.75 -0.48
N LYS A 241 16.28 8.69 -1.41
CA LYS A 241 14.94 9.10 -1.89
C LYS A 241 14.11 7.96 -2.50
N SER A 242 14.70 7.20 -3.43
CA SER A 242 14.01 6.06 -4.03
C SER A 242 13.70 4.98 -2.99
N GLN A 243 14.46 4.93 -1.89
CA GLN A 243 14.17 4.05 -0.77
C GLN A 243 12.91 4.51 0.00
N PHE A 244 12.73 5.81 0.23
CA PHE A 244 11.49 6.34 0.79
C PHE A 244 10.27 6.00 -0.07
N LEU A 245 10.38 6.13 -1.40
CA LEU A 245 9.31 5.73 -2.33
C LEU A 245 8.95 4.25 -2.16
N ARG A 246 9.95 3.36 -2.15
CA ARG A 246 9.74 1.92 -1.94
C ARG A 246 9.07 1.62 -0.61
N PHE A 247 9.49 2.26 0.47
CA PHE A 247 8.84 2.07 1.78
C PHE A 247 7.36 2.44 1.76
N VAL A 248 6.99 3.56 1.14
CA VAL A 248 5.59 3.98 1.05
C VAL A 248 4.74 2.99 0.26
N LEU A 249 5.29 2.39 -0.81
CA LEU A 249 4.60 1.34 -1.57
C LEU A 249 4.23 0.12 -0.72
N HIS A 250 5.10 -0.26 0.23
CA HIS A 250 4.86 -1.42 1.09
C HIS A 250 3.99 -1.11 2.31
N VAL A 251 4.00 0.14 2.81
CA VAL A 251 3.22 0.55 3.98
C VAL A 251 1.78 0.91 3.60
N ALA A 252 1.56 1.59 2.47
CA ALA A 252 0.24 2.05 2.07
C ALA A 252 -0.63 0.90 1.50
N ASN A 253 -1.93 0.89 1.85
CA ASN A 253 -2.88 -0.12 1.37
C ASN A 253 -3.15 -0.05 -0.15
N LEU A 254 -2.98 1.13 -0.74
CA LEU A 254 -3.17 1.35 -2.17
C LEU A 254 -2.11 2.35 -2.63
N ALA A 255 -0.99 1.82 -3.14
CA ALA A 255 0.06 2.62 -3.73
C ALA A 255 0.54 2.03 -5.04
N ILE A 256 0.70 2.87 -6.05
CA ILE A 256 1.09 2.46 -7.39
C ILE A 256 2.45 3.09 -7.72
N PRO A 257 3.48 2.29 -8.03
CA PRO A 257 4.76 2.80 -8.48
C PRO A 257 4.69 3.19 -9.95
N THR A 258 5.27 4.33 -10.27
CA THR A 258 5.40 4.85 -11.62
C THR A 258 6.77 5.49 -11.78
N THR A 259 7.35 5.38 -12.98
CA THR A 259 8.63 6.03 -13.30
C THR A 259 8.36 7.17 -14.29
N GLY A 260 9.03 8.30 -14.13
CA GLY A 260 8.82 9.47 -15.00
C GLY A 260 9.12 9.22 -16.48
N ARG A 261 10.03 8.27 -16.77
CA ARG A 261 10.34 7.86 -18.15
C ARG A 261 9.43 6.76 -18.70
N GLY A 262 8.99 5.84 -17.84
CA GLY A 262 8.17 4.68 -18.24
C GLY A 262 6.68 4.97 -18.27
N SER A 263 6.24 6.06 -17.65
CA SER A 263 4.83 6.41 -17.54
C SER A 263 4.50 7.51 -18.53
N SER A 264 4.16 7.12 -19.76
CA SER A 264 3.60 8.06 -20.73
C SER A 264 2.21 8.53 -20.27
N GLY A 265 1.71 9.65 -20.79
CA GLY A 265 0.45 10.25 -20.40
C GLY A 265 -0.74 9.31 -20.57
N VAL A 266 -0.63 8.34 -21.48
CA VAL A 266 -1.59 7.25 -21.67
C VAL A 266 -1.58 6.28 -20.48
N GLY A 267 -0.39 5.93 -19.99
CA GLY A 267 -0.20 5.08 -18.81
C GLY A 267 -0.46 5.79 -17.47
N LEU A 268 -0.34 7.11 -17.41
CA LEU A 268 -0.69 7.90 -16.22
C LEU A 268 -2.19 8.19 -16.12
N THR A 269 -2.85 8.56 -17.24
CA THR A 269 -4.26 8.97 -17.26
C THR A 269 -5.21 7.84 -17.61
N ALA A 270 -5.76 7.80 -18.82
CA ALA A 270 -6.49 6.66 -19.35
C ALA A 270 -6.34 6.63 -20.87
N ALA A 271 -6.30 5.42 -21.41
CA ALA A 271 -6.22 5.16 -22.83
C ALA A 271 -7.58 4.78 -23.38
N ILE A 272 -7.79 5.00 -24.68
CA ILE A 272 -8.89 4.36 -25.40
C ILE A 272 -8.27 3.29 -26.27
N THR A 273 -8.58 2.04 -26.00
CA THR A 273 -8.15 0.89 -26.81
C THR A 273 -9.32 0.35 -27.60
N THR A 274 -9.04 -0.27 -28.74
CA THR A 274 -10.07 -0.95 -29.53
C THR A 274 -9.94 -2.44 -29.31
N ASP A 275 -11.01 -3.08 -28.90
CA ASP A 275 -11.03 -4.53 -28.78
C ASP A 275 -11.00 -5.18 -30.17
N HIS A 276 -10.09 -6.13 -30.37
CA HIS A 276 -9.85 -6.77 -31.66
C HIS A 276 -10.98 -7.73 -32.06
N GLU A 277 -11.77 -8.23 -31.12
CA GLU A 277 -12.86 -9.18 -31.43
C GLU A 277 -14.16 -8.46 -31.80
N THR A 278 -14.41 -7.33 -31.15
CA THR A 278 -15.67 -6.60 -31.26
C THR A 278 -15.55 -5.33 -32.11
N GLY A 279 -14.34 -4.79 -32.29
CA GLY A 279 -14.10 -3.51 -32.94
C GLY A 279 -14.55 -2.30 -32.12
N GLU A 280 -15.01 -2.51 -30.88
CA GLU A 280 -15.51 -1.45 -30.01
C GLU A 280 -14.37 -0.75 -29.27
N ARG A 281 -14.56 0.55 -29.02
CA ARG A 281 -13.62 1.38 -28.26
C ARG A 281 -13.90 1.20 -26.77
N GLN A 282 -12.91 0.72 -26.03
CA GLN A 282 -12.92 0.53 -24.59
C GLN A 282 -11.96 1.52 -23.92
N LEU A 283 -12.19 1.84 -22.65
CA LEU A 283 -11.35 2.74 -21.87
C LEU A 283 -10.48 1.92 -20.93
N GLU A 284 -9.16 2.08 -21.04
CA GLU A 284 -8.18 1.49 -20.12
C GLU A 284 -7.76 2.54 -19.11
N ALA A 285 -7.95 2.24 -17.82
CA ALA A 285 -7.54 3.10 -16.73
C ALA A 285 -6.01 3.10 -16.58
N GLY A 286 -5.40 4.28 -16.51
CA GLY A 286 -3.98 4.47 -16.20
C GLY A 286 -3.73 4.57 -14.70
N ALA A 287 -2.45 4.61 -14.34
CA ALA A 287 -1.96 4.49 -12.96
C ALA A 287 -2.59 5.47 -11.96
N MET A 288 -2.91 6.71 -12.36
CA MET A 288 -3.52 7.67 -11.44
C MET A 288 -5.01 7.36 -11.16
N VAL A 289 -5.73 6.85 -12.16
CA VAL A 289 -7.14 6.44 -12.00
C VAL A 289 -7.24 5.17 -11.18
N LEU A 290 -6.28 4.25 -11.38
CA LEU A 290 -6.13 3.04 -10.57
C LEU A 290 -5.82 3.34 -9.09
N ALA A 291 -5.16 4.47 -8.82
CA ALA A 291 -4.79 4.92 -7.48
C ALA A 291 -5.81 5.90 -6.84
N ASP A 292 -7.09 5.84 -7.21
CA ASP A 292 -8.11 6.70 -6.58
C ASP A 292 -8.16 6.50 -5.05
N ARG A 293 -8.08 7.58 -4.28
CA ARG A 293 -7.90 7.60 -2.81
C ARG A 293 -6.64 6.89 -2.30
N GLY A 294 -5.71 6.57 -3.19
CA GLY A 294 -4.41 5.99 -2.88
C GLY A 294 -3.28 7.02 -2.97
N ILE A 295 -2.07 6.48 -3.09
CA ILE A 295 -0.84 7.24 -3.29
C ILE A 295 -0.21 6.80 -4.60
N VAL A 296 0.19 7.77 -5.41
CA VAL A 296 1.00 7.52 -6.61
C VAL A 296 2.44 7.92 -6.29
N CYS A 297 3.34 6.95 -6.38
CA CYS A 297 4.77 7.15 -6.20
C CYS A 297 5.42 7.33 -7.57
N ILE A 298 5.97 8.51 -7.84
CA ILE A 298 6.66 8.84 -9.10
C ILE A 298 8.15 8.97 -8.80
N ASP A 299 8.97 8.06 -9.33
CA ASP A 299 10.43 8.23 -9.35
C ASP A 299 10.86 8.95 -10.64
N GLU A 300 11.99 9.66 -10.59
CA GLU A 300 12.53 10.44 -11.72
C GLU A 300 11.51 11.45 -12.30
N PHE A 301 10.85 12.19 -11.42
CA PHE A 301 9.82 13.18 -11.80
C PHE A 301 10.37 14.24 -12.79
N ASP A 302 11.66 14.54 -12.75
CA ASP A 302 12.33 15.48 -13.67
C ASP A 302 12.39 14.98 -15.12
N LYS A 303 12.38 13.66 -15.34
CA LYS A 303 12.50 13.03 -16.67
C LYS A 303 11.19 12.88 -17.43
N MET A 304 10.07 13.34 -16.87
CA MET A 304 8.78 13.29 -17.55
C MET A 304 8.72 14.24 -18.74
N SER A 305 8.02 13.80 -19.79
CA SER A 305 7.75 14.61 -20.97
C SER A 305 6.76 15.75 -20.66
N ASP A 306 6.78 16.82 -21.46
CA ASP A 306 5.90 17.97 -21.24
C ASP A 306 4.41 17.63 -21.43
N ILE A 307 4.09 16.63 -22.26
CA ILE A 307 2.72 16.14 -22.45
C ILE A 307 2.20 15.55 -21.14
N ASP A 308 3.02 14.75 -20.46
CA ASP A 308 2.66 14.07 -19.22
C ASP A 308 2.52 15.06 -18.06
N ARG A 309 3.34 16.12 -18.08
CA ARG A 309 3.23 17.24 -17.12
C ARG A 309 1.86 17.93 -17.24
N THR A 310 1.36 18.18 -18.46
CA THR A 310 0.00 18.76 -18.64
C THR A 310 -1.11 17.88 -18.10
N ALA A 311 -0.97 16.56 -18.25
CA ALA A 311 -1.94 15.62 -17.70
C ALA A 311 -1.94 15.64 -16.16
N ILE A 312 -0.76 15.64 -15.54
CA ILE A 312 -0.62 15.71 -14.08
C ILE A 312 -1.18 17.04 -13.54
N HIS A 313 -1.00 18.14 -14.28
CA HIS A 313 -1.56 19.44 -13.92
C HIS A 313 -3.09 19.43 -13.80
N GLU A 314 -3.78 18.77 -14.72
CA GLU A 314 -5.23 18.60 -14.68
C GLU A 314 -5.66 17.79 -13.45
N VAL A 315 -5.03 16.63 -13.25
CA VAL A 315 -5.38 15.71 -12.17
C VAL A 315 -5.07 16.28 -10.79
N MET A 316 -3.92 16.93 -10.60
CA MET A 316 -3.56 17.51 -9.30
C MET A 316 -4.40 18.73 -8.93
N GLU A 317 -4.90 19.47 -9.91
CA GLU A 317 -5.73 20.66 -9.68
C GLU A 317 -7.19 20.29 -9.44
N GLN A 318 -7.76 19.46 -10.31
CA GLN A 318 -9.19 19.14 -10.30
C GLN A 318 -9.51 17.85 -9.52
N GLY A 319 -8.52 16.97 -9.32
CA GLY A 319 -8.72 15.63 -8.75
C GLY A 319 -9.54 14.70 -9.65
N ARG A 320 -9.60 15.02 -10.95
CA ARG A 320 -10.35 14.33 -11.99
C ARG A 320 -9.60 14.42 -13.31
N VAL A 321 -9.77 13.42 -14.15
CA VAL A 321 -9.27 13.38 -15.53
C VAL A 321 -10.47 13.51 -16.46
N THR A 322 -10.42 14.44 -17.40
CA THR A 322 -11.41 14.55 -18.47
C THR A 322 -10.81 14.02 -19.77
N ILE A 323 -11.48 13.04 -20.38
CA ILE A 323 -11.04 12.43 -21.65
C ILE A 323 -12.13 12.68 -22.68
N ALA A 324 -11.79 13.48 -23.69
CA ALA A 324 -12.58 13.69 -24.88
C ALA A 324 -11.78 13.21 -26.10
N LYS A 325 -11.75 11.89 -26.31
CA LYS A 325 -11.02 11.27 -27.43
C LYS A 325 -11.90 10.23 -28.12
N ALA A 326 -11.72 10.07 -29.42
CA ALA A 326 -12.35 9.02 -30.22
C ALA A 326 -13.88 8.90 -30.01
N GLY A 327 -14.59 10.02 -29.84
CA GLY A 327 -16.05 10.07 -29.66
C GLY A 327 -16.54 9.73 -28.25
N ILE A 328 -15.64 9.42 -27.31
CA ILE A 328 -15.97 9.19 -25.90
C ILE A 328 -15.64 10.46 -25.11
N GLN A 329 -16.66 11.03 -24.47
CA GLN A 329 -16.50 12.09 -23.48
C GLN A 329 -16.75 11.47 -22.09
N ALA A 330 -15.67 11.22 -21.35
CA ALA A 330 -15.73 10.61 -20.03
C ALA A 330 -14.98 11.47 -19.00
N GLN A 331 -15.50 11.50 -17.78
CA GLN A 331 -14.83 12.09 -16.63
C GLN A 331 -14.51 10.97 -15.64
N LEU A 332 -13.23 10.77 -15.34
CA LEU A 332 -12.75 9.78 -14.38
C LEU A 332 -12.30 10.49 -13.12
N ASN A 333 -12.60 9.92 -11.95
CA ASN A 333 -12.09 10.43 -10.69
C ASN A 333 -10.65 9.91 -10.50
N ALA A 334 -9.75 10.78 -10.07
CA ALA A 334 -8.35 10.44 -9.78
C ALA A 334 -7.91 11.24 -8.55
N ARG A 335 -8.52 10.95 -7.40
CA ARG A 335 -8.29 11.62 -6.12
C ARG A 335 -7.08 10.97 -5.44
N CYS A 336 -5.91 11.15 -6.03
CA CYS A 336 -4.69 10.55 -5.54
C CYS A 336 -3.79 11.59 -4.86
N SER A 337 -3.05 11.13 -3.85
CA SER A 337 -1.91 11.88 -3.32
C SER A 337 -0.66 11.55 -4.11
N VAL A 338 0.15 12.54 -4.47
CA VAL A 338 1.38 12.32 -5.26
C VAL A 338 2.60 12.43 -4.35
N LEU A 339 3.45 11.40 -4.40
CA LEU A 339 4.79 11.42 -3.84
C LEU A 339 5.79 11.36 -4.99
N GLY A 340 6.51 12.46 -5.21
CA GLY A 340 7.53 12.55 -6.26
C GLY A 340 8.94 12.50 -5.68
N ALA A 341 9.85 11.82 -6.37
CA ALA A 341 11.29 12.05 -6.22
C ALA A 341 11.83 12.65 -7.51
N ALA A 342 12.66 13.68 -7.39
CA ALA A 342 13.37 14.29 -8.52
C ALA A 342 14.82 14.58 -8.16
N ASN A 343 15.65 14.57 -9.20
CA ASN A 343 17.06 14.93 -9.11
C ASN A 343 17.28 16.30 -9.77
N PRO A 344 18.25 17.12 -9.31
CA PRO A 344 18.58 18.37 -9.96
C PRO A 344 19.12 18.09 -11.36
N VAL A 345 18.95 19.05 -12.27
CA VAL A 345 19.26 18.90 -13.70
C VAL A 345 20.74 18.52 -13.92
N TYR A 346 21.64 19.05 -13.10
CA TYR A 346 23.08 18.80 -13.17
C TYR A 346 23.56 17.63 -12.31
N GLY A 347 22.65 16.82 -11.77
CA GLY A 347 22.94 15.69 -10.88
C GLY A 347 23.31 16.12 -9.46
N ARG A 348 24.09 17.19 -9.29
CA ARG A 348 24.35 17.81 -7.97
C ARG A 348 23.64 19.15 -7.85
N TYR A 349 23.14 19.45 -6.66
CA TYR A 349 22.48 20.70 -6.34
C TYR A 349 23.52 21.81 -6.14
N ASP A 350 23.55 22.77 -7.06
CA ASP A 350 24.42 23.93 -6.95
C ASP A 350 23.78 25.00 -6.06
N GLN A 351 24.30 25.19 -4.85
CA GLN A 351 23.79 26.19 -3.90
C GLN A 351 23.89 27.61 -4.46
N TYR A 352 24.77 27.89 -5.42
CA TYR A 352 24.94 29.24 -5.95
C TYR A 352 23.87 29.65 -6.96
N LYS A 353 23.15 28.69 -7.53
CA LYS A 353 22.04 28.94 -8.47
C LYS A 353 20.71 29.07 -7.75
N THR A 354 19.74 29.67 -8.42
CA THR A 354 18.39 29.73 -7.85
C THR A 354 17.82 28.30 -7.77
N PRO A 355 17.04 27.98 -6.72
CA PRO A 355 16.40 26.66 -6.61
C PRO A 355 15.55 26.32 -7.85
N MET A 356 14.90 27.32 -8.45
CA MET A 356 14.08 27.17 -9.66
C MET A 356 14.91 26.66 -10.86
N GLU A 357 16.07 27.27 -11.12
CA GLU A 357 16.96 26.84 -12.21
C GLU A 357 17.58 25.47 -11.97
N ASN A 358 17.84 25.11 -10.70
CA ASN A 358 18.41 23.81 -10.36
C ASN A 358 17.44 22.65 -10.58
N ILE A 359 16.14 22.90 -10.43
CA ILE A 359 15.10 21.87 -10.53
C ILE A 359 14.62 21.72 -11.98
N GLY A 360 14.56 22.81 -12.76
CA GLY A 360 14.11 22.76 -14.16
C GLY A 360 12.63 22.43 -14.33
N LEU A 361 11.80 22.69 -13.30
CA LEU A 361 10.34 22.56 -13.33
C LEU A 361 9.67 23.93 -13.39
N GLN A 362 8.47 23.99 -13.97
CA GLN A 362 7.67 25.22 -14.02
C GLN A 362 7.06 25.55 -12.64
N ASP A 363 6.96 26.84 -12.31
CA ASP A 363 6.34 27.33 -11.07
C ASP A 363 4.88 26.90 -10.89
N SER A 364 4.20 26.67 -12.01
CA SER A 364 2.84 26.13 -12.05
C SER A 364 2.76 24.71 -11.44
N LEU A 365 3.81 23.89 -11.53
CA LEU A 365 3.89 22.58 -10.87
C LEU A 365 4.27 22.74 -9.40
N LEU A 366 5.28 23.56 -9.12
CA LEU A 366 5.81 23.74 -7.76
C LEU A 366 4.75 24.27 -6.80
N SER A 367 3.92 25.20 -7.26
CA SER A 367 2.77 25.69 -6.48
C SER A 367 1.74 24.60 -6.15
N ARG A 368 1.69 23.49 -6.90
CA ARG A 368 0.75 22.39 -6.65
C ARG A 368 1.22 21.37 -5.61
N PHE A 369 2.53 21.33 -5.36
CA PHE A 369 3.10 20.55 -4.28
C PHE A 369 2.96 21.32 -2.98
N ASP A 370 2.50 20.62 -1.95
CA ASP A 370 2.25 21.20 -0.64
C ASP A 370 3.56 21.26 0.16
N LEU A 371 4.42 20.25 0.01
CA LEU A 371 5.72 20.16 0.65
C LEU A 371 6.82 19.85 -0.36
N LEU A 372 7.89 20.66 -0.36
CA LEU A 372 9.07 20.47 -1.18
C LEU A 372 10.30 20.33 -0.29
N PHE A 373 10.86 19.12 -0.23
CA PHE A 373 12.06 18.86 0.58
C PHE A 373 13.31 18.90 -0.29
N LEU A 374 14.22 19.83 -0.01
CA LEU A 374 15.59 19.79 -0.53
C LEU A 374 16.47 18.93 0.39
N VAL A 375 16.82 17.73 -0.06
CA VAL A 375 17.77 16.83 0.57
C VAL A 375 19.13 17.04 -0.07
N LEU A 376 20.05 17.66 0.65
CA LEU A 376 21.40 17.93 0.16
C LEU A 376 22.34 16.95 0.85
N ASP A 377 23.26 16.39 0.09
CA ASP A 377 24.35 15.59 0.64
C ASP A 377 25.40 16.54 1.22
N LYS A 378 25.35 16.76 2.54
CA LYS A 378 26.36 17.53 3.27
C LYS A 378 27.26 16.52 3.98
N ALA A 379 28.55 16.49 3.62
CA ALA A 379 29.55 15.69 4.31
C ALA A 379 29.77 16.24 5.73
N ASP A 380 29.11 15.61 6.70
CA ASP A 380 29.20 15.93 8.12
C ASP A 380 29.71 14.69 8.87
N PRO A 381 30.91 14.72 9.49
CA PRO A 381 31.53 13.52 10.05
C PRO A 381 30.70 12.86 11.16
N GLU A 382 29.89 13.61 11.91
CA GLU A 382 29.01 13.03 12.95
C GLU A 382 27.81 12.33 12.31
N GLY A 383 27.19 12.96 11.31
CA GLY A 383 26.08 12.38 10.55
C GLY A 383 26.50 11.12 9.80
N ASP A 384 27.62 11.18 9.09
CA ASP A 384 28.16 10.06 8.31
C ASP A 384 28.54 8.88 9.19
N ARG A 385 29.08 9.15 10.40
CA ARG A 385 29.34 8.09 11.39
C ARG A 385 28.05 7.39 11.83
N GLY A 386 26.98 8.16 12.09
CA GLY A 386 25.68 7.59 12.44
C GLY A 386 25.06 6.79 11.30
N ILE A 387 25.18 7.24 10.06
CA ILE A 387 24.74 6.50 8.88
C ILE A 387 25.54 5.22 8.73
N ALA A 388 26.87 5.28 8.84
CA ALA A 388 27.75 4.12 8.72
C ALA A 388 27.45 3.06 9.78
N GLU A 389 27.31 3.46 11.06
CA GLU A 389 26.95 2.55 12.15
C GLU A 389 25.60 1.89 11.88
N HIS A 390 24.60 2.66 11.46
CA HIS A 390 23.27 2.14 11.17
C HIS A 390 23.24 1.17 9.98
N VAL A 391 23.98 1.47 8.91
CA VAL A 391 24.10 0.59 7.73
C VAL A 391 24.87 -0.69 8.07
N LEU A 392 25.98 -0.57 8.80
CA LEU A 392 26.75 -1.73 9.27
C LEU A 392 25.91 -2.62 10.18
N GLN A 393 25.13 -2.02 11.08
CA GLN A 393 24.21 -2.74 11.94
C GLN A 393 23.16 -3.50 11.12
N ALA A 394 22.56 -2.86 10.11
CA ALA A 394 21.62 -3.52 9.21
C ALA A 394 22.25 -4.71 8.45
N HIS A 395 23.52 -4.58 8.05
CA HIS A 395 24.26 -5.68 7.41
C HIS A 395 24.68 -6.80 8.37
N GLN A 396 25.01 -6.47 9.63
CA GLN A 396 25.43 -7.45 10.64
C GLN A 396 24.31 -8.38 11.09
N TYR A 397 23.07 -7.90 11.11
CA TYR A 397 21.90 -8.73 11.45
C TYR A 397 21.38 -9.57 10.29
N ARG A 398 22.14 -9.68 9.17
CA ARG A 398 21.81 -10.61 8.10
C ARG A 398 22.14 -12.04 8.55
N THR A 399 21.20 -12.96 8.40
CA THR A 399 21.44 -14.38 8.70
C THR A 399 22.56 -14.92 7.81
N PRO A 400 23.59 -15.58 8.38
CA PRO A 400 24.66 -16.18 7.60
C PRO A 400 24.10 -17.39 6.83
N GLY A 401 23.87 -17.24 5.52
CA GLY A 401 23.35 -18.32 4.66
C GLY A 401 22.60 -17.90 3.39
N GLU A 402 22.26 -16.62 3.22
CA GLU A 402 21.62 -16.14 1.97
C GLU A 402 22.62 -16.04 0.82
N GLN A 403 22.22 -16.49 -0.38
CA GLN A 403 23.03 -16.37 -1.59
C GLN A 403 23.17 -14.91 -2.02
N GLU A 404 24.40 -14.49 -2.35
CA GLU A 404 24.66 -13.16 -2.89
C GLU A 404 23.91 -12.96 -4.21
N GLY A 405 22.97 -12.00 -4.23
CA GLY A 405 22.27 -11.57 -5.45
C GLY A 405 20.77 -11.85 -5.51
N GLU A 406 20.20 -12.57 -4.53
CA GLU A 406 18.74 -12.71 -4.44
C GLU A 406 18.13 -11.43 -3.85
N ALA A 407 17.22 -10.80 -4.59
CA ALA A 407 16.50 -9.62 -4.12
C ALA A 407 15.54 -10.07 -3.02
N MET A 408 15.80 -9.67 -1.76
CA MET A 408 14.85 -9.91 -0.68
C MET A 408 13.47 -9.36 -1.06
N PRO A 409 12.39 -10.16 -1.00
CA PRO A 409 11.05 -9.60 -0.95
C PRO A 409 10.99 -8.78 0.34
N LEU A 410 10.67 -7.48 0.23
CA LEU A 410 10.67 -6.55 1.37
C LEU A 410 9.67 -6.94 2.49
N GLN A 411 8.87 -7.98 2.27
CA GLN A 411 7.95 -8.58 3.23
C GLN A 411 8.65 -9.55 4.22
N ASP A 412 9.78 -10.14 3.85
CA ASP A 412 10.44 -11.19 4.67
C ASP A 412 11.45 -10.67 5.70
N ILE A 413 11.77 -9.37 5.66
CA ILE A 413 12.63 -8.72 6.67
C ILE A 413 12.04 -8.92 8.08
N THR A 414 10.71 -9.04 8.22
CA THR A 414 10.04 -9.20 9.52
C THR A 414 9.74 -10.64 9.93
N VAL A 415 9.77 -11.61 9.01
CA VAL A 415 9.46 -13.03 9.35
C VAL A 415 10.73 -13.80 9.72
N HIS A 416 11.86 -13.49 9.11
CA HIS A 416 13.10 -14.24 9.33
C HIS A 416 13.93 -13.79 10.54
N LEU A 417 13.66 -12.63 11.13
CA LEU A 417 14.32 -12.18 12.38
C LEU A 417 13.82 -12.90 13.64
N ALA A 418 12.71 -13.66 13.57
CA ALA A 418 12.11 -14.32 14.73
C ALA A 418 12.59 -15.76 14.98
N THR A 419 13.54 -16.30 14.21
CA THR A 419 13.92 -17.74 14.31
C THR A 419 15.37 -18.03 14.68
N CYS A 420 16.11 -17.10 15.28
CA CYS A 420 17.47 -17.39 15.78
C CYS A 420 17.58 -17.18 17.29
N ASN A 421 16.87 -18.00 18.07
CA ASN A 421 17.37 -18.41 19.38
C ASN A 421 18.24 -19.65 19.19
N MET A 422 19.45 -19.59 19.74
CA MET A 422 20.55 -20.57 19.69
C MET A 422 20.12 -22.06 19.72
N ASP A 423 20.83 -22.87 18.93
CA ASP A 423 20.76 -24.34 18.91
C ASP A 423 20.96 -24.95 20.32
N PRO A 424 20.04 -25.81 20.79
CA PRO A 424 20.19 -26.57 22.03
C PRO A 424 20.74 -27.98 21.76
N ASN A 425 21.99 -28.11 21.31
CA ASN A 425 22.61 -29.43 21.06
C ASN A 425 23.83 -29.77 21.93
N MET A 426 23.92 -29.18 23.12
CA MET A 426 24.68 -29.78 24.22
C MET A 426 23.96 -29.56 25.55
N VAL A 427 23.89 -30.63 26.35
CA VAL A 427 23.19 -30.81 27.63
C VAL A 427 21.73 -31.25 27.46
N GLY A 428 21.57 -32.58 27.45
CA GLY A 428 20.28 -33.25 27.42
C GLY A 428 19.54 -33.20 28.76
N GLY A 429 18.23 -33.40 28.68
CA GLY A 429 17.37 -33.78 29.80
C GLY A 429 16.31 -32.75 30.16
N ALA A 430 15.08 -32.98 29.68
CA ALA A 430 13.82 -32.54 30.27
C ALA A 430 13.52 -31.02 30.36
N ALA A 431 13.19 -30.40 29.23
CA ALA A 431 12.29 -29.23 29.18
C ALA A 431 11.73 -29.10 27.76
N GLY A 432 10.45 -29.40 27.56
CA GLY A 432 9.86 -29.48 26.23
C GLY A 432 8.34 -29.36 26.26
N ILE A 433 7.84 -28.26 26.83
CA ILE A 433 6.42 -27.86 26.78
C ILE A 433 6.24 -26.34 26.53
N ASP A 434 7.22 -25.47 26.80
CA ASP A 434 6.97 -24.02 26.87
C ASP A 434 7.24 -23.21 25.58
N ALA A 435 7.57 -23.85 24.45
CA ALA A 435 8.01 -23.15 23.23
C ALA A 435 6.89 -22.82 22.22
N GLU A 436 5.70 -23.42 22.33
CA GLU A 436 4.62 -23.23 21.34
C GLU A 436 3.56 -22.17 21.73
N GLU A 437 3.39 -21.85 23.03
CA GLU A 437 2.48 -20.77 23.46
C GLU A 437 3.00 -19.37 23.07
N HIS A 438 4.32 -19.16 23.04
CA HIS A 438 4.91 -17.86 22.69
C HIS A 438 4.75 -17.44 21.22
N ARG A 439 4.37 -18.36 20.31
CA ARG A 439 4.30 -18.06 18.86
C ARG A 439 3.01 -17.37 18.43
N LYS A 440 1.94 -17.47 19.22
CA LYS A 440 0.69 -16.71 18.99
C LYS A 440 0.73 -15.34 19.64
N ASP A 441 1.44 -15.20 20.76
CA ASP A 441 1.64 -13.91 21.43
C ASP A 441 2.64 -12.99 20.68
N SER A 442 3.51 -13.55 19.84
CA SER A 442 4.49 -12.76 19.06
C SER A 442 3.87 -11.95 17.91
N ALA A 443 2.68 -12.32 17.39
CA ALA A 443 1.98 -11.51 16.38
C ALA A 443 1.22 -10.31 16.99
N ASP A 444 1.00 -10.34 18.31
CA ASP A 444 0.35 -9.30 19.11
C ASP A 444 1.37 -8.35 19.77
N GLN A 445 2.68 -8.49 19.50
CA GLN A 445 3.70 -7.56 19.96
C GLN A 445 3.60 -6.23 19.19
N VAL A 446 3.03 -5.23 19.88
CA VAL A 446 2.89 -3.85 19.42
C VAL A 446 4.23 -3.20 19.13
N PHE A 447 5.22 -3.50 19.96
CA PHE A 447 6.56 -2.98 19.86
C PHE A 447 7.50 -4.07 19.36
N GLU A 448 8.39 -3.70 18.44
CA GLU A 448 9.48 -4.56 18.02
C GLU A 448 10.48 -4.64 19.18
N ASP A 449 10.57 -5.81 19.82
CA ASP A 449 11.59 -6.05 20.83
C ASP A 449 12.92 -6.23 20.10
N GLN A 450 13.81 -5.24 20.20
CA GLN A 450 15.17 -5.40 19.71
C GLN A 450 15.86 -6.41 20.62
N GLY A 451 15.76 -7.69 20.25
CA GLY A 451 16.47 -8.77 20.89
C GLY A 451 17.96 -8.43 20.99
N GLY A 452 18.44 -8.29 22.23
CA GLY A 452 19.86 -8.36 22.56
C GLY A 452 20.71 -7.17 22.12
N VAL A 453 20.38 -5.94 22.51
CA VAL A 453 21.40 -4.88 22.63
C VAL A 453 22.29 -5.20 23.85
N ILE A 454 23.18 -6.19 23.70
CA ILE A 454 24.33 -6.33 24.60
C ILE A 454 25.42 -5.40 24.07
N SER A 455 25.34 -4.13 24.47
CA SER A 455 26.49 -3.22 24.38
C SER A 455 26.58 -2.36 25.63
N SER A 456 27.77 -2.39 26.20
CA SER A 456 28.21 -1.80 27.45
C SER A 456 27.89 -0.31 27.59
N GLY A 457 27.18 0.05 28.66
CA GLY A 457 27.56 1.19 29.51
C GLY A 457 27.22 2.61 29.07
N ARG A 458 26.44 2.86 28.01
CA ARG A 458 25.90 4.21 27.74
C ARG A 458 24.44 4.16 27.33
N SER A 459 23.60 4.75 28.18
CA SER A 459 22.16 5.02 28.04
C SER A 459 21.78 5.59 26.65
N LEU A 460 21.52 4.72 25.67
CA LEU A 460 20.55 5.02 24.62
C LEU A 460 19.17 4.65 25.18
N LYS A 461 18.29 5.64 25.30
CA LYS A 461 16.88 5.42 25.65
C LYS A 461 16.33 4.34 24.69
N ASN A 462 15.77 3.26 25.24
CA ASN A 462 15.05 2.22 24.48
C ASN A 462 14.18 2.87 23.39
N THR A 463 14.62 2.82 22.15
CA THR A 463 13.85 3.34 21.01
C THR A 463 12.82 2.28 20.64
N GLU A 464 11.69 2.31 21.35
CA GLU A 464 10.50 1.54 21.00
C GLU A 464 10.10 1.89 19.54
N CYS A 465 10.00 0.90 18.66
CA CYS A 465 9.51 1.03 17.29
C CYS A 465 8.25 0.17 17.12
N PHE A 466 7.28 0.63 16.34
CA PHE A 466 6.09 -0.15 16.04
C PHE A 466 6.33 -1.14 14.90
N THR A 467 5.74 -2.32 15.03
CA THR A 467 5.66 -3.31 13.96
C THR A 467 4.91 -2.75 12.74
N ILE A 468 5.38 -3.06 11.53
CA ILE A 468 4.78 -2.57 10.26
C ILE A 468 3.30 -2.97 10.16
N SER A 469 2.94 -4.19 10.58
CA SER A 469 1.56 -4.68 10.59
C SER A 469 0.65 -3.84 11.50
N PHE A 470 1.14 -3.45 12.68
CA PHE A 470 0.42 -2.57 13.60
C PHE A 470 0.30 -1.15 13.04
N LEU A 471 1.37 -0.62 12.43
CA LEU A 471 1.35 0.69 11.76
C LEU A 471 0.30 0.75 10.65
N LYS A 472 0.17 -0.30 9.84
CA LYS A 472 -0.87 -0.41 8.80
C LYS A 472 -2.29 -0.34 9.38
N LYS A 473 -2.55 -1.12 10.44
CA LYS A 473 -3.83 -1.08 11.18
C LYS A 473 -4.11 0.33 11.74
N TYR A 474 -3.10 0.95 12.33
CA TYR A 474 -3.20 2.30 12.92
C TYR A 474 -3.53 3.37 11.88
N VAL A 475 -2.78 3.38 10.76
CA VAL A 475 -3.00 4.33 9.66
C VAL A 475 -4.39 4.13 9.06
N HIS A 476 -4.87 2.90 8.91
CA HIS A 476 -6.21 2.62 8.39
C HIS A 476 -7.30 3.30 9.23
N ILE A 477 -7.29 3.12 10.56
CA ILE A 477 -8.27 3.77 11.46
C ILE A 477 -8.09 5.29 11.46
N ALA A 478 -6.85 5.77 11.53
CA ALA A 478 -6.58 7.21 11.57
C ALA A 478 -7.06 7.94 10.31
N ARG A 479 -7.04 7.29 9.14
CA ARG A 479 -7.58 7.84 7.88
C ARG A 479 -9.09 8.06 7.91
N GLN A 480 -9.84 7.24 8.65
CA GLN A 480 -11.31 7.34 8.75
C GLN A 480 -11.76 8.54 9.61
N LEU A 481 -10.91 9.02 10.51
CA LEU A 481 -11.23 10.15 11.38
C LEU A 481 -11.28 11.49 10.63
N ARG A 482 -12.25 12.32 10.97
CA ARG A 482 -12.47 13.65 10.37
C ARG A 482 -12.42 14.75 11.43
N PRO A 483 -11.22 15.23 11.82
CA PRO A 483 -11.10 16.26 12.83
C PRO A 483 -11.66 17.61 12.36
N GLN A 484 -12.24 18.37 13.29
CA GLN A 484 -12.70 19.73 13.06
C GLN A 484 -11.68 20.76 13.58
N LEU A 485 -11.53 21.86 12.84
CA LEU A 485 -10.62 22.94 13.21
C LEU A 485 -11.20 23.75 14.39
N SER A 486 -10.43 23.91 15.46
CA SER A 486 -10.78 24.80 16.58
C SER A 486 -10.57 26.27 16.20
N LYS A 487 -11.34 27.18 16.83
CA LYS A 487 -11.19 28.63 16.64
C LYS A 487 -9.78 29.12 17.04
N GLU A 488 -9.21 28.57 18.11
CA GLU A 488 -7.86 28.90 18.57
C GLU A 488 -6.78 28.49 17.56
N ALA A 489 -6.93 27.32 16.93
CA ALA A 489 -6.01 26.87 15.90
C ALA A 489 -6.13 27.74 14.64
N ALA A 490 -7.35 28.15 14.29
CA ALA A 490 -7.58 29.02 13.13
C ALA A 490 -6.91 30.40 13.29
N THR A 491 -6.98 31.00 14.48
CA THR A 491 -6.31 32.30 14.74
C THR A 491 -4.80 32.19 14.61
N ILE A 492 -4.20 31.14 15.20
CA ILE A 492 -2.74 30.91 15.12
C ILE A 492 -2.29 30.68 13.67
N ILE A 493 -3.03 29.87 12.91
CA ILE A 493 -2.72 29.61 11.50
C ILE A 493 -2.78 30.91 10.69
N SER A 494 -3.79 31.76 10.94
CA SER A 494 -3.91 33.04 10.23
C SER A 494 -2.77 34.01 10.55
N GLU A 495 -2.41 34.13 11.83
CA GLU A 495 -1.30 34.97 12.28
C GLU A 495 0.02 34.49 11.70
N LYS A 496 0.33 33.19 11.80
CA LYS A 496 1.56 32.61 11.26
C LYS A 496 1.63 32.66 9.74
N TYR A 497 0.50 32.53 9.05
CA TYR A 497 0.45 32.72 7.61
C TYR A 497 0.75 34.18 7.22
N CYS A 498 0.20 35.15 7.95
CA CYS A 498 0.53 36.56 7.76
C CYS A 498 2.02 36.82 8.01
N ASP A 499 2.60 36.28 9.09
CA ASP A 499 4.03 36.38 9.39
C ASP A 499 4.89 35.85 8.24
N LEU A 500 4.59 34.64 7.74
CA LEU A 500 5.32 34.01 6.63
C LEU A 500 5.27 34.85 5.35
N ARG A 501 4.14 35.52 5.10
CA ARG A 501 3.93 36.39 3.94
C ARG A 501 4.63 37.75 4.12
N MET A 502 4.55 38.37 5.30
CA MET A 502 5.28 39.61 5.59
C MET A 502 6.80 39.40 5.51
N GLN A 503 7.29 38.29 6.05
CA GLN A 503 8.69 37.90 5.91
C GLN A 503 9.08 37.68 4.44
N GLN A 504 8.14 37.39 3.53
CA GLN A 504 8.43 37.33 2.10
C GLN A 504 8.67 38.72 1.49
N ASP A 505 7.89 39.72 1.91
CA ASP A 505 7.94 41.06 1.34
C ASP A 505 9.04 41.94 1.97
N ALA A 506 9.53 41.59 3.17
CA ALA A 506 10.37 42.46 4.00
C ALA A 506 11.90 42.44 3.77
N GLU A 507 12.50 41.53 2.98
CA GLU A 507 13.98 41.41 2.97
C GLU A 507 14.67 41.48 1.60
N ASN A 508 15.31 42.63 1.36
CA ASN A 508 16.40 42.89 0.41
C ASN A 508 17.74 42.22 0.81
N SER A 509 17.75 40.97 1.34
CA SER A 509 18.99 40.29 1.71
C SER A 509 18.93 38.78 1.44
N THR A 510 19.70 38.35 0.43
CA THR A 510 20.49 37.10 0.41
C THR A 510 19.83 35.72 0.65
N LEU A 511 18.53 35.62 0.94
CA LEU A 511 17.85 34.34 1.19
C LEU A 511 16.98 33.91 0.00
N ARG A 512 17.55 33.12 -0.92
CA ARG A 512 16.83 32.59 -2.10
C ARG A 512 15.93 31.43 -1.70
N ARG A 513 14.62 31.67 -1.67
CA ARG A 513 13.60 30.69 -1.25
C ARG A 513 13.29 29.66 -2.33
N THR A 514 12.74 28.53 -1.88
CA THR A 514 12.35 27.38 -2.71
C THR A 514 10.98 27.54 -3.36
N GLN A 515 10.03 28.23 -2.72
CA GLN A 515 8.65 28.37 -3.20
C GLN A 515 8.03 29.72 -2.79
N PRO A 516 7.22 30.36 -3.66
CA PRO A 516 6.46 31.55 -3.29
C PRO A 516 5.27 31.20 -2.37
N VAL A 517 5.05 32.01 -1.33
CA VAL A 517 3.92 31.83 -0.40
C VAL A 517 2.64 32.37 -1.05
N THR A 518 1.74 31.46 -1.44
CA THR A 518 0.44 31.79 -2.02
C THR A 518 -0.70 31.48 -1.05
N ALA A 519 -1.94 31.84 -1.38
CA ALA A 519 -3.12 31.45 -0.60
C ALA A 519 -3.25 29.92 -0.44
N ARG A 520 -2.68 29.12 -1.35
CA ARG A 520 -2.67 27.66 -1.26
C ARG A 520 -1.88 27.13 -0.06
N THR A 521 -0.85 27.85 0.38
CA THR A 521 -0.08 27.46 1.58
C THR A 521 -0.93 27.51 2.85
N LEU A 522 -1.96 28.36 2.89
CA LEU A 522 -2.95 28.38 3.98
C LEU A 522 -3.77 27.08 3.99
N GLU A 523 -4.20 26.60 2.82
CA GLU A 523 -4.86 25.30 2.71
C GLU A 523 -3.93 24.16 3.15
N THR A 524 -2.66 24.23 2.75
CA THR A 524 -1.63 23.27 3.17
C THR A 524 -1.48 23.24 4.69
N LEU A 525 -1.41 24.39 5.36
CA LEU A 525 -1.36 24.46 6.84
C LEU A 525 -2.56 23.74 7.47
N ILE A 526 -3.76 23.95 6.93
CA ILE A 526 -4.98 23.29 7.41
C ILE A 526 -4.90 21.77 7.17
N ARG A 527 -4.42 21.32 6.00
CA ARG A 527 -4.24 19.88 5.71
C ARG A 527 -3.23 19.23 6.63
N LEU A 528 -2.07 19.86 6.89
CA LEU A 528 -1.05 19.33 7.79
C LEU A 528 -1.52 19.29 9.24
N ALA A 529 -2.20 20.35 9.72
CA ALA A 529 -2.74 20.39 11.07
C ALA A 529 -3.84 19.33 11.28
N THR A 530 -4.70 19.10 10.27
CA THR A 530 -5.70 18.02 10.32
C THR A 530 -5.07 16.64 10.25
N ALA A 531 -4.04 16.43 9.44
CA ALA A 531 -3.30 15.16 9.40
C ALA A 531 -2.60 14.86 10.73
N ASN A 532 -2.03 15.87 11.38
CA ASN A 532 -1.41 15.72 12.70
C ASN A 532 -2.46 15.36 13.78
N ALA A 533 -3.62 16.01 13.76
CA ALA A 533 -4.73 15.65 14.65
C ALA A 533 -5.23 14.21 14.44
N LYS A 534 -5.25 13.72 13.18
CA LYS A 534 -5.55 12.31 12.87
C LYS A 534 -4.51 11.36 13.44
N ALA A 535 -3.22 11.72 13.40
CA ALA A 535 -2.15 10.89 13.96
C ALA A 535 -2.31 10.65 15.47
N ARG A 536 -2.93 11.59 16.20
CA ARG A 536 -3.27 11.46 17.63
C ARG A 536 -4.65 10.84 17.90
N MET A 537 -5.40 10.50 16.86
CA MET A 537 -6.81 10.07 16.96
C MET A 537 -7.73 11.11 17.63
N SER A 538 -7.42 12.41 17.52
CA SER A 538 -8.23 13.49 18.08
C SER A 538 -9.35 13.91 17.11
N LYS A 539 -10.53 14.23 17.63
CA LYS A 539 -11.66 14.80 16.84
C LYS A 539 -11.53 16.31 16.62
N THR A 540 -10.65 16.98 17.36
CA THR A 540 -10.46 18.43 17.30
C THR A 540 -9.00 18.78 17.07
N VAL A 541 -8.75 19.71 16.17
CA VAL A 541 -7.41 20.28 15.94
C VAL A 541 -7.11 21.29 17.04
N THR A 542 -6.00 21.09 17.72
CA THR A 542 -5.52 21.93 18.84
C THR A 542 -4.40 22.87 18.40
N ARG A 543 -4.05 23.85 19.24
CA ARG A 543 -2.93 24.78 19.00
C ARG A 543 -1.59 24.08 18.71
N ILE A 544 -1.31 22.99 19.43
CA ILE A 544 -0.05 22.22 19.31
C ILE A 544 0.07 21.62 17.91
N ASP A 545 -1.06 21.19 17.31
CA ASP A 545 -1.04 20.62 15.97
C ASP A 545 -0.75 21.69 14.91
N ALA A 546 -1.26 22.90 15.12
CA ALA A 546 -1.04 24.04 14.24
C ALA A 546 0.42 24.52 14.30
N GLU A 547 1.00 24.62 15.50
CA GLU A 547 2.41 24.97 15.69
C GLU A 547 3.35 23.96 15.01
N ALA A 548 3.11 22.66 15.18
CA ALA A 548 3.90 21.62 14.53
C ALA A 548 3.78 21.65 12.99
N ALA A 549 2.62 22.01 12.45
CA ALA A 549 2.43 22.19 11.02
C ALA A 549 3.22 23.39 10.48
N VAL A 550 3.23 24.50 11.22
CA VAL A 550 4.01 25.71 10.88
C VAL A 550 5.51 25.43 10.94
N GLU A 551 5.98 24.70 11.96
CA GLU A 551 7.40 24.30 12.08
C GLU A 551 7.86 23.52 10.84
N LEU A 552 7.04 22.58 10.36
CA LEU A 552 7.33 21.82 9.14
C LEU A 552 7.38 22.69 7.89
N ILE A 553 6.46 23.64 7.72
CA ILE A 553 6.48 24.56 6.58
C ILE A 553 7.66 25.53 6.66
N SER A 554 7.98 26.04 7.84
CA SER A 554 9.15 26.89 8.06
C SER A 554 10.43 26.17 7.65
N PHE A 555 10.60 24.91 8.09
CA PHE A 555 11.75 24.10 7.68
C PHE A 555 11.83 23.90 6.15
N VAL A 556 10.70 23.75 5.47
CA VAL A 556 10.62 23.60 4.02
C VAL A 556 10.99 24.89 3.27
N LEU A 557 10.53 26.04 3.75
CA LEU A 557 10.73 27.34 3.09
C LEU A 557 12.13 27.93 3.30
N PHE A 558 12.73 27.71 4.47
CA PHE A 558 13.90 28.47 4.93
C PHE A 558 15.22 27.70 4.98
N LYS A 559 15.35 26.56 4.28
CA LYS A 559 16.63 25.85 4.26
C LYS A 559 17.73 26.75 3.65
N GLU A 560 18.65 27.21 4.51
CA GLU A 560 19.69 28.19 4.20
C GLU A 560 20.57 27.77 3.01
N VAL A 561 20.76 28.72 2.08
CA VAL A 561 21.74 28.67 1.00
C VAL A 561 22.94 29.51 1.43
N LEU A 562 24.13 28.91 1.51
CA LEU A 562 25.36 29.61 1.90
C LEU A 562 25.83 30.55 0.77
N GLU A 563 26.10 31.80 1.09
CA GLU A 563 26.71 32.73 0.15
C GLU A 563 28.20 32.44 -0.08
N LYS A 564 28.65 32.65 -1.32
CA LYS A 564 30.07 32.62 -1.65
C LYS A 564 30.74 33.85 -1.04
N SER A 565 31.66 33.65 -0.10
CA SER A 565 32.61 34.69 0.31
C SER A 565 33.28 35.27 -0.94
N ARG A 566 32.97 36.53 -1.27
CA ARG A 566 33.72 37.29 -2.27
C ARG A 566 35.11 37.50 -1.68
N ARG A 567 36.07 36.63 -2.03
CA ARG A 567 37.49 36.92 -1.87
C ARG A 567 37.76 38.24 -2.63
N LYS A 568 37.86 39.35 -1.88
CA LYS A 568 38.42 40.60 -2.38
C LYS A 568 39.84 40.27 -2.84
N ARG A 569 40.06 40.30 -4.15
CA ARG A 569 41.40 40.36 -4.72
C ARG A 569 42.03 41.66 -4.20
N PRO A 570 43.25 41.66 -3.64
CA PRO A 570 43.94 42.92 -3.35
C PRO A 570 44.14 43.66 -4.67
N HIS A 571 43.73 44.92 -4.69
CA HIS A 571 43.98 45.83 -5.79
C HIS A 571 45.50 46.08 -5.83
N THR A 572 46.20 45.61 -6.85
CA THR A 572 47.56 46.04 -7.15
C THR A 572 47.47 47.42 -7.76
N THR A 573 47.92 48.44 -7.04
CA THR A 573 48.12 49.79 -7.54
C THR A 573 49.58 49.87 -7.99
N GLU A 574 49.80 50.01 -9.30
CA GLU A 574 51.09 50.39 -9.86
C GLU A 574 51.36 51.86 -9.56
N GLY A 575 52.55 52.14 -9.02
CA GLY A 575 53.02 53.46 -8.63
C GLY A 575 54.49 53.38 -8.23
N ASP A 576 55.32 53.79 -9.18
CA ASP A 576 56.79 53.78 -9.24
C ASP A 576 57.49 54.65 -8.16
N GLY A 577 58.75 54.31 -7.83
CA GLY A 577 59.70 55.25 -7.21
C GLY A 577 60.37 54.88 -5.88
N GLY A 578 61.46 54.09 -5.93
CA GLY A 578 62.78 54.52 -5.42
C GLY A 578 63.12 54.51 -3.92
N SER A 579 64.21 53.76 -3.61
CA SER A 579 65.24 53.94 -2.57
C SER A 579 64.98 53.49 -1.11
N GLY A 580 65.70 52.43 -0.71
CA GLY A 580 66.86 52.59 0.18
C GLY A 580 66.83 51.97 1.60
N SER A 581 67.66 50.93 1.77
CA SER A 581 68.49 50.59 2.95
C SER A 581 67.97 49.63 4.04
N GLY A 582 68.84 48.66 4.39
CA GLY A 582 69.03 48.19 5.76
C GLY A 582 68.90 46.68 5.99
N LEU A 583 70.04 45.98 6.15
CA LEU A 583 70.16 44.62 6.65
C LEU A 583 69.69 44.47 8.11
N ASP A 584 69.25 43.27 8.53
CA ASP A 584 70.03 42.45 9.47
C ASP A 584 69.41 41.08 9.82
N THR A 585 70.32 40.12 9.96
CA THR A 585 70.22 38.70 10.33
C THR A 585 69.95 38.47 11.82
N GLY A 586 69.37 37.32 12.19
CA GLY A 586 69.61 36.69 13.50
C GLY A 586 68.43 35.97 14.15
N SER A 587 68.57 34.67 14.35
CA SER A 587 67.72 33.76 15.14
C SER A 587 68.18 33.67 16.61
N ASN A 588 67.25 33.70 17.58
CA ASN A 588 67.05 32.69 18.65
C ASN A 588 66.17 33.17 19.82
N GLU A 589 65.27 32.27 20.24
CA GLU A 589 64.80 31.87 21.59
C GLU A 589 64.24 32.90 22.60
N GLU A 590 62.94 32.78 22.93
CA GLU A 590 62.33 32.32 24.22
C GLU A 590 61.98 33.51 25.15
N THR A 591 60.74 33.74 25.63
CA THR A 591 59.99 32.93 26.60
C THR A 591 58.54 33.48 26.80
N GLU A 592 57.62 32.54 26.98
CA GLU A 592 56.37 32.46 27.80
C GLU A 592 55.67 33.70 28.42
N ASN A 593 54.31 33.76 28.36
CA ASN A 593 53.44 33.17 29.40
C ASN A 593 51.91 33.44 29.30
N THR A 594 51.13 32.34 29.41
CA THR A 594 49.79 32.16 30.07
C THR A 594 48.53 32.81 29.46
N ILE A 595 47.30 32.23 29.48
CA ILE A 595 46.58 31.44 30.50
C ILE A 595 45.55 30.48 29.87
N HIS A 596 45.59 29.18 30.24
CA HIS A 596 44.49 28.20 30.14
C HIS A 596 43.69 28.19 31.46
N ARG A 597 42.36 27.97 31.40
CA ARG A 597 41.50 27.77 32.59
C ARG A 597 40.96 26.32 32.68
N PRO A 598 40.91 25.68 33.87
CA PRO A 598 40.74 24.24 34.01
C PRO A 598 39.35 23.78 34.49
N ARG A 599 39.13 22.47 34.35
CA ARG A 599 38.03 21.65 34.91
C ARG A 599 37.84 21.85 36.41
N LYS A 600 36.59 21.87 36.88
CA LYS A 600 36.22 21.69 38.30
C LYS A 600 35.42 20.40 38.49
N ARG A 601 35.94 19.55 39.38
CA ARG A 601 35.17 18.56 40.16
C ARG A 601 34.67 19.26 41.43
N ALA A 602 33.46 18.92 41.87
CA ALA A 602 33.01 19.19 43.24
C ALA A 602 32.02 18.11 43.68
N ALA A 603 32.10 17.77 44.96
CA ALA A 603 31.51 16.64 45.66
C ALA A 603 30.07 16.88 46.13
N THR A 604 29.33 15.78 46.34
CA THR A 604 28.15 15.66 47.23
C THR A 604 28.15 14.21 47.75
N ALA A 605 28.45 13.99 49.03
CA ALA A 605 27.53 13.90 50.18
C ALA A 605 26.89 12.51 50.32
N GLU A 606 27.45 11.71 51.24
CA GLU A 606 26.90 10.46 51.76
C GLU A 606 25.74 10.74 52.73
N VAL A 607 24.56 10.17 52.50
CA VAL A 607 23.54 9.88 53.53
C VAL A 607 22.73 8.64 53.13
N GLU A 608 22.85 7.62 53.98
CA GLU A 608 21.94 6.52 54.35
C GLU A 608 21.20 5.65 53.32
N SER A 609 21.59 4.38 53.41
CA SER A 609 20.89 3.15 53.06
C SER A 609 19.48 3.02 53.66
N ARG A 610 18.52 2.59 52.83
CA ARG A 610 17.47 1.65 53.26
C ARG A 610 17.23 0.60 52.17
N ALA A 611 17.81 -0.57 52.40
CA ALA A 611 17.32 -1.82 51.86
C ALA A 611 15.99 -2.15 52.53
N PHE A 612 15.02 -2.64 51.76
CA PHE A 612 13.89 -3.38 52.30
C PHE A 612 13.76 -4.66 51.48
N GLU A 613 14.25 -5.75 52.07
CA GLU A 613 14.07 -7.11 51.58
C GLU A 613 13.14 -7.86 52.53
N SER A 614 12.29 -8.68 51.92
CA SER A 614 11.46 -9.77 52.49
C SER A 614 10.23 -9.38 53.33
N THR A 615 9.06 -9.91 52.94
CA THR A 615 8.57 -11.16 53.53
C THR A 615 7.49 -11.79 52.67
N SER A 616 7.64 -13.10 52.51
CA SER A 616 6.67 -14.09 52.09
C SER A 616 5.46 -14.16 53.02
N GLY A 617 4.31 -14.55 52.46
CA GLY A 617 3.12 -14.91 53.21
C GLY A 617 2.03 -15.42 52.27
N GLY A 618 1.98 -16.73 52.09
CA GLY A 618 1.00 -17.43 51.25
C GLY A 618 -0.32 -17.74 51.97
N SER A 619 -1.35 -17.91 51.15
CA SER A 619 -2.54 -18.76 51.33
C SER A 619 -3.20 -18.79 49.94
N GLY A 620 -3.48 -19.91 49.26
CA GLY A 620 -3.87 -21.25 49.69
C GLY A 620 -5.36 -21.41 49.36
N GLY A 621 -5.70 -22.11 48.27
CA GLY A 621 -7.09 -22.44 47.92
C GLY A 621 -7.36 -22.90 46.47
N ASP A 622 -7.04 -24.16 46.20
CA ASP A 622 -7.79 -25.17 45.41
C ASP A 622 -8.18 -24.94 43.93
N ALA A 623 -7.33 -25.54 43.08
CA ALA A 623 -7.62 -26.56 42.07
C ALA A 623 -9.09 -26.82 41.63
N CYS A 624 -9.35 -26.61 40.34
CA CYS A 624 -10.11 -27.54 39.51
C CYS A 624 -9.30 -27.83 38.23
N ALA A 625 -8.73 -29.03 38.17
CA ALA A 625 -8.10 -29.59 37.00
C ALA A 625 -9.19 -29.97 35.97
N PHE A 626 -8.95 -29.63 34.70
CA PHE A 626 -9.49 -30.40 33.58
C PHE A 626 -8.34 -30.64 32.60
N ASP A 627 -7.91 -31.91 32.59
CA ASP A 627 -7.00 -32.49 31.61
C ASP A 627 -7.60 -32.37 30.20
N GLU A 628 -6.85 -31.80 29.25
CA GLU A 628 -7.00 -32.21 27.85
C GLU A 628 -5.64 -32.56 27.27
N ALA A 629 -5.52 -33.87 27.01
CA ALA A 629 -4.38 -34.52 26.45
C ALA A 629 -4.09 -34.07 25.01
N ARG A 630 -2.79 -33.95 24.72
CA ARG A 630 -2.16 -33.89 23.39
C ARG A 630 -2.84 -34.77 22.34
N CYS A 631 -2.94 -34.26 21.11
CA CYS A 631 -2.67 -35.09 19.94
C CYS A 631 -2.10 -34.24 18.79
N GLY A 632 -0.81 -34.43 18.52
CA GLY A 632 -0.14 -33.97 17.31
C GLY A 632 -0.59 -34.76 16.08
N LYS A 633 -0.08 -34.29 14.93
CA LYS A 633 -0.26 -34.82 13.58
C LYS A 633 -0.49 -36.33 13.53
N LEU A 634 -1.59 -36.71 12.90
CA LEU A 634 -1.79 -38.05 12.39
C LEU A 634 -2.20 -37.94 10.92
N GLY A 635 -1.26 -38.28 10.04
CA GLY A 635 -1.63 -38.92 8.80
C GLY A 635 -2.35 -40.21 9.18
N LEU A 636 -3.67 -40.21 9.01
CA LEU A 636 -4.52 -41.39 9.14
C LEU A 636 -5.31 -41.53 7.84
N SER A 637 -4.69 -42.19 6.87
CA SER A 637 -5.42 -42.85 5.82
C SER A 637 -6.21 -44.01 6.45
N GLY A 638 -7.55 -43.94 6.40
CA GLY A 638 -8.36 -45.17 6.45
C GLY A 638 -9.50 -45.26 7.47
N ILE A 639 -10.26 -44.19 7.76
CA ILE A 639 -11.57 -44.34 8.41
C ILE A 639 -12.67 -43.99 7.40
N LYS A 640 -13.37 -45.00 6.87
CA LYS A 640 -14.60 -44.80 6.08
C LYS A 640 -15.77 -44.62 7.05
N LEU A 641 -16.35 -43.42 7.11
CA LEU A 641 -17.58 -43.20 7.88
C LEU A 641 -18.78 -43.93 7.24
N PRO A 642 -19.71 -44.47 8.04
CA PRO A 642 -20.97 -45.02 7.54
C PRO A 642 -21.84 -43.92 6.90
N GLU A 643 -22.50 -44.22 5.78
CA GLU A 643 -23.29 -43.25 4.99
C GLU A 643 -24.37 -42.51 5.79
N SER A 644 -24.93 -43.14 6.83
CA SER A 644 -25.92 -42.52 7.72
C SER A 644 -25.36 -41.33 8.50
N ARG A 645 -24.12 -41.42 9.01
CA ARG A 645 -23.46 -40.32 9.74
C ARG A 645 -22.97 -39.23 8.81
N LEU A 646 -22.54 -39.59 7.59
CA LEU A 646 -22.15 -38.62 6.55
C LEU A 646 -23.35 -37.77 6.10
N ARG A 647 -24.55 -38.36 5.99
CA ARG A 647 -25.79 -37.61 5.71
C ARG A 647 -26.14 -36.64 6.83
N MET A 648 -26.04 -37.05 8.10
CA MET A 648 -26.27 -36.14 9.24
C MET A 648 -25.29 -34.98 9.27
N LEU A 649 -23.99 -35.26 9.06
CA LEU A 649 -22.96 -34.21 8.98
C LEU A 649 -23.22 -33.26 7.81
N SER A 650 -23.61 -33.79 6.63
CA SER A 650 -24.01 -32.96 5.49
C SER A 650 -25.21 -32.06 5.81
N THR A 651 -26.23 -32.55 6.52
CA THR A 651 -27.39 -31.72 6.90
C THR A 651 -27.04 -30.65 7.92
N LEU A 652 -26.19 -30.97 8.90
CA LEU A 652 -25.70 -30.01 9.90
C LEU A 652 -24.84 -28.93 9.26
N VAL A 653 -23.94 -29.31 8.35
CA VAL A 653 -23.11 -28.36 7.59
C VAL A 653 -24.01 -27.47 6.74
N SER A 654 -24.96 -28.02 5.97
CA SER A 654 -25.90 -27.22 5.19
C SER A 654 -26.75 -26.26 6.04
N ARG A 655 -27.16 -26.67 7.25
CA ARG A 655 -27.90 -25.80 8.18
C ARG A 655 -27.02 -24.68 8.75
N ALA A 656 -25.78 -24.98 9.13
CA ALA A 656 -24.84 -23.97 9.62
C ALA A 656 -24.48 -22.95 8.51
N PHE A 657 -24.41 -23.39 7.25
CA PHE A 657 -24.18 -22.52 6.10
C PHE A 657 -25.36 -21.59 5.77
N GLN A 658 -26.61 -21.97 6.12
CA GLN A 658 -27.77 -21.08 5.99
C GLN A 658 -27.67 -19.87 6.94
N GLU A 659 -26.99 -20.00 8.08
CA GLU A 659 -26.82 -18.92 9.05
C GLU A 659 -25.56 -18.07 8.77
N ARG A 660 -24.47 -18.67 8.27
CA ARG A 660 -23.26 -17.95 7.85
C ARG A 660 -22.65 -18.57 6.59
N ARG A 661 -22.42 -17.74 5.55
CA ARG A 661 -21.88 -18.16 4.25
C ARG A 661 -20.44 -18.71 4.29
N VAL A 662 -19.68 -18.48 5.35
CA VAL A 662 -18.32 -18.98 5.56
C VAL A 662 -18.21 -19.49 7.00
N ILE A 663 -17.65 -20.69 7.18
CA ILE A 663 -17.46 -21.30 8.50
C ILE A 663 -15.96 -21.61 8.67
N ALA A 664 -15.36 -21.01 9.70
CA ALA A 664 -14.03 -21.38 10.17
C ALA A 664 -14.10 -22.73 10.91
N PHE A 665 -13.11 -23.60 10.68
CA PHE A 665 -13.02 -24.98 11.20
C PHE A 665 -13.28 -25.10 12.71
N VAL A 666 -12.97 -24.06 13.50
CA VAL A 666 -13.12 -24.03 14.96
C VAL A 666 -14.58 -24.09 15.42
N MET A 667 -15.54 -23.57 14.66
CA MET A 667 -16.95 -23.52 15.09
C MET A 667 -17.73 -24.83 14.87
N VAL A 668 -17.19 -25.80 14.13
CA VAL A 668 -17.87 -27.08 13.83
C VAL A 668 -17.72 -28.09 14.99
N GLN A 669 -16.99 -27.75 16.05
CA GLN A 669 -16.90 -28.56 17.25
C GLN A 669 -18.23 -28.57 18.01
N THR A 670 -19.13 -29.45 17.59
CA THR A 670 -20.30 -29.87 18.36
C THR A 670 -19.93 -31.10 19.19
N SER A 671 -20.52 -31.24 20.37
CA SER A 671 -20.23 -32.32 21.34
C SER A 671 -20.51 -33.74 20.83
N GLU A 672 -21.09 -33.90 19.64
CA GLU A 672 -21.53 -35.18 19.06
C GLU A 672 -20.53 -35.83 18.07
N PHE A 673 -19.48 -35.12 17.63
CA PHE A 673 -18.52 -35.63 16.65
C PHE A 673 -17.06 -35.42 17.07
N THR A 674 -16.22 -36.44 16.85
CA THR A 674 -14.78 -36.32 17.09
C THR A 674 -14.09 -35.54 15.96
N ARG A 675 -13.02 -34.79 16.27
CA ARG A 675 -12.28 -33.96 15.30
C ARG A 675 -11.79 -34.75 14.08
N SER A 676 -11.41 -36.01 14.26
CA SER A 676 -11.00 -36.92 13.18
C SER A 676 -12.15 -37.35 12.25
N GLU A 677 -13.37 -37.51 12.77
CA GLU A 677 -14.56 -37.84 11.97
C GLU A 677 -15.01 -36.64 11.12
N ILE A 678 -14.89 -35.43 11.65
CA ILE A 678 -15.23 -34.19 10.95
C ILE A 678 -14.28 -33.98 9.76
N VAL A 679 -12.97 -34.16 9.95
CA VAL A 679 -11.98 -34.02 8.86
C VAL A 679 -12.22 -35.05 7.76
N ALA A 680 -12.41 -36.32 8.10
CA ALA A 680 -12.69 -37.36 7.11
C ALA A 680 -14.04 -37.15 6.38
N GLY A 681 -15.05 -36.64 7.09
CA GLY A 681 -16.35 -36.28 6.50
C GLY A 681 -16.26 -35.09 5.55
N LEU A 682 -15.50 -34.05 5.91
CA LEU A 682 -15.25 -32.89 5.06
C LEU A 682 -14.43 -33.25 3.82
N ASP A 683 -13.42 -34.10 3.93
CA ASP A 683 -12.64 -34.60 2.80
C ASP A 683 -13.50 -35.46 1.84
N ALA A 684 -14.39 -36.29 2.37
CA ALA A 684 -15.33 -37.06 1.56
C ALA A 684 -16.33 -36.15 0.82
N LEU A 685 -16.82 -35.10 1.49
CA LEU A 685 -17.70 -34.10 0.89
C LEU A 685 -16.96 -33.26 -0.17
N HIS A 686 -15.68 -32.97 0.06
CA HIS A 686 -14.81 -32.29 -0.89
C HIS A 686 -14.61 -33.12 -2.16
N ASN A 687 -14.27 -34.40 -2.00
CA ASN A 687 -14.13 -35.34 -3.12
C ASN A 687 -15.45 -35.54 -3.90
N SER A 688 -16.60 -35.35 -3.25
CA SER A 688 -17.92 -35.39 -3.89
C SER A 688 -18.35 -34.08 -4.57
N ASN A 689 -17.48 -33.07 -4.62
CA ASN A 689 -17.76 -31.74 -5.18
C ASN A 689 -19.01 -31.06 -4.58
N ARG A 690 -19.29 -31.28 -3.29
CA ARG A 690 -20.36 -30.57 -2.57
C ARG A 690 -19.84 -29.40 -1.74
N ILE A 691 -18.56 -29.44 -1.38
CA ILE A 691 -17.90 -28.48 -0.50
C ILE A 691 -16.46 -28.25 -1.00
N MET A 692 -15.92 -27.03 -0.87
CA MET A 692 -14.49 -26.76 -1.02
C MET A 692 -13.87 -26.50 0.35
N VAL A 693 -12.76 -27.18 0.66
CA VAL A 693 -11.99 -26.95 1.90
C VAL A 693 -10.63 -26.34 1.54
N THR A 694 -10.26 -25.22 2.17
CA THR A 694 -8.97 -24.55 1.98
C THR A 694 -8.48 -23.93 3.29
N ASN A 695 -7.27 -24.29 3.74
CA ASN A 695 -6.52 -23.64 4.84
C ASN A 695 -7.41 -23.17 6.01
N ASP A 696 -8.12 -24.10 6.66
CA ASP A 696 -9.03 -23.90 7.81
C ASP A 696 -10.44 -23.33 7.53
N ASP A 697 -10.78 -23.03 6.27
CA ASP A 697 -12.13 -22.57 5.87
C ASP A 697 -12.86 -23.57 4.98
N VAL A 698 -14.17 -23.70 5.22
CA VAL A 698 -15.08 -24.56 4.46
C VAL A 698 -16.02 -23.68 3.64
N TRP A 699 -16.23 -24.02 2.37
CA TRP A 699 -17.09 -23.30 1.42
C TRP A 699 -18.14 -24.24 0.83
N LEU A 700 -19.41 -23.84 0.84
CA LEU A 700 -20.48 -24.57 0.17
C LEU A 700 -20.49 -24.25 -1.34
N ILE A 701 -20.65 -25.27 -2.19
CA ILE A 701 -20.76 -25.15 -3.65
C ILE A 701 -22.17 -24.75 -4.07
#